data_AF-A0AAN9PK50-F1
#
_entry.id   AF-A0AAN9PK50-F1
#
_cell.length_a   1.000
_cell.length_b   1.000
_cell.length_c   1.000
_cell.angle_alpha   90.00
_cell.angle_beta   90.00
_cell.angle_gamma   90.00
#
_symmetry.space_group_name_H-M   'P 1'
#
loop_
_entity.id
_entity.type
_entity.pdbx_description
1 polymer ?
#
loop_
_entity_poly.entity_id
_entity_poly.type
_entity_poly.pdbx_seq_one_letter_code
_entity_poly.pdbx_strand_id
1 'polypeptide(L)'
;MTGKKKERGKEGEEAKQTTSPAGSPSSLSSSSSSDAREYEVHDLRDRLKSSRGSRFDLIENELGLNPWSNLSRHSLLHGIRGWYFNADFIIHPDNRWYRTWKKFILLWAVYSSFFTPMEFGFFRGLPENLFILDVVGQIAFLVDIIVQFFVAYRDSQTYRMVYKRTSIALRYLKASFILDLLGCMPWDIIFKACGRKEEVRYLLWIRLYRVTRVTDFFKRLEKDIRINYITTRIIKLLVVELYCTHTAACIFYYLATTLPESQEGYTWIGSLQLGDFSYSHFREIDLWKRYTTSLYFAIVTMATVGYGDIHAVNMREMIFIMIYASFDMVIGAYLIGNMTALIVKGSKTEKYRDKMTDLMKYMNRNRLGTDIREQIKGHVRLQYESSYTEAAVIQDIPISIRAKISQTLYLPCIEKVPLFKGCTSEFVNQIVIRLHEEFFLPGEVIMEQGNVVDQLYFVCHGVLEEVGIAEDGSEDTVSLLQPNSSFGEISILCNIPQPYTVRVCELCRLLRLDKQSFTNILDIYFSDGRKVLNNLLEGKESFRGKQLESDISFHIGKQEAELALKVNSSAFHGDLHQLKSLIRAGADPNKTDYDGRSPLHLAASKGYETIALFLIQEGVDVNIKDNFGNTPLLEAVKNGHDRVASLLVREGASMKIENAGSFLCTAVARGDSDYLQRLLSNGMDPNLKDYDYRSPLHVAAAEGLYFMAKLLLEAGASVLTKDRWGNTPIDEARMCGNKNLIKLLEDAKSAELPEFPYITQEFTDKMHPKKCTVFPFHPWDPKDYRRHGIVVWVPHSIEELIRIAAEQLEFSGNSCILSEDAGKITDIDMIKNGEKLYLVHETH
;
A
#
# COMPACT_ATOMS: atom_id res chain seq x y z
N MET A 1 25.54 -29.11 60.23
CA MET A 1 26.45 -28.63 61.29
C MET A 1 26.80 -27.18 60.99
N THR A 2 26.59 -26.30 61.98
CA THR A 2 27.28 -25.00 62.23
C THR A 2 27.62 -24.14 60.99
N GLY A 3 27.04 -22.97 60.72
CA GLY A 3 26.56 -21.92 61.62
C GLY A 3 27.42 -20.65 61.46
N LYS A 4 26.76 -19.49 61.26
CA LYS A 4 27.14 -18.12 61.73
C LYS A 4 28.53 -17.58 61.28
N LYS A 5 28.77 -16.28 61.00
CA LYS A 5 28.17 -15.00 61.42
C LYS A 5 28.99 -13.85 60.79
N LYS A 6 28.34 -12.68 60.66
CA LYS A 6 28.77 -11.27 60.96
C LYS A 6 30.11 -10.71 60.44
N GLU A 7 30.02 -9.50 59.86
CA GLU A 7 30.47 -8.17 60.35
C GLU A 7 30.22 -7.15 59.20
N ARG A 8 29.41 -6.08 59.27
CA ARG A 8 29.37 -4.80 60.04
C ARG A 8 30.61 -3.89 59.92
N GLY A 9 30.36 -2.70 59.35
CA GLY A 9 31.16 -1.46 59.45
C GLY A 9 31.39 -0.84 58.07
N LYS A 10 31.31 0.47 57.83
CA LYS A 10 30.96 1.65 58.63
C LYS A 10 30.85 2.83 57.63
N GLU A 11 30.26 3.93 58.11
CA GLU A 11 30.01 5.22 57.46
C GLU A 11 31.24 5.94 56.88
N GLY A 12 30.98 6.91 55.99
CA GLY A 12 31.91 7.97 55.62
C GLY A 12 31.36 8.88 54.50
N GLU A 13 30.75 10.00 54.90
CA GLU A 13 30.43 11.18 54.07
C GLU A 13 31.69 11.80 53.45
N GLU A 14 31.57 12.41 52.26
CA GLU A 14 32.08 13.78 52.02
C GLU A 14 31.49 14.39 50.73
N ALA A 15 31.45 15.72 50.72
CA ALA A 15 30.59 16.59 49.93
C ALA A 15 31.34 17.43 48.88
N LYS A 16 30.54 18.22 48.11
CA LYS A 16 30.88 19.39 47.25
C LYS A 16 31.41 19.04 45.84
N GLN A 17 31.16 19.80 44.76
CA GLN A 17 30.58 21.14 44.58
C GLN A 17 30.11 21.33 43.11
N THR A 18 29.06 22.14 42.97
CA THR A 18 28.60 23.00 41.86
C THR A 18 29.48 23.25 40.62
N THR A 19 28.87 23.33 39.42
CA THR A 19 28.80 24.56 38.57
C THR A 19 27.93 24.34 37.32
N SER A 20 27.01 25.27 37.06
CA SER A 20 26.40 25.57 35.75
C SER A 20 27.28 26.55 34.95
N PRO A 21 27.03 26.75 33.64
CA PRO A 21 26.41 28.02 33.25
C PRO A 21 25.43 27.93 32.06
N ALA A 22 24.75 29.05 31.84
CA ALA A 22 23.65 29.31 30.92
C ALA A 22 24.09 29.60 29.46
N GLY A 23 23.12 29.54 28.54
CA GLY A 23 23.19 30.17 27.21
C GLY A 23 21.94 29.90 26.36
N SER A 24 21.10 30.91 26.17
CA SER A 24 20.14 31.05 25.06
C SER A 24 20.68 32.05 24.04
N PRO A 25 20.25 32.04 22.75
CA PRO A 25 19.16 32.96 22.37
C PRO A 25 18.24 32.54 21.18
N SER A 26 17.02 33.11 21.18
CA SER A 26 16.18 33.65 20.06
C SER A 26 16.06 32.88 18.71
N SER A 27 14.91 32.28 18.36
CA SER A 27 13.68 32.85 17.74
C SER A 27 13.73 33.06 16.21
N LEU A 28 12.92 32.32 15.45
CA LEU A 28 12.11 32.85 14.34
C LEU A 28 11.01 31.87 13.90
N SER A 29 9.84 32.45 13.70
CA SER A 29 8.52 31.87 13.44
C SER A 29 8.28 31.50 11.98
N SER A 30 7.52 30.43 11.72
CA SER A 30 6.46 30.46 10.70
C SER A 30 5.48 29.30 10.88
N SER A 31 4.21 29.69 10.96
CA SER A 31 2.98 28.91 11.07
C SER A 31 2.67 28.03 9.86
N SER A 32 2.23 26.79 10.10
CA SER A 32 1.13 26.17 9.35
C SER A 32 0.46 25.08 10.20
N SER A 33 -0.70 25.45 10.76
CA SER A 33 -1.62 24.54 11.44
C SER A 33 -2.43 23.75 10.41
N SER A 34 -2.29 22.42 10.40
CA SER A 34 -3.29 21.51 9.83
C SER A 34 -3.56 20.40 10.83
N ASP A 35 -4.79 20.39 11.37
CA ASP A 35 -5.32 19.44 12.33
C ASP A 35 -5.20 17.98 11.84
N ALA A 36 -4.21 17.26 12.38
CA ALA A 36 -4.22 15.80 12.40
C ALA A 36 -4.64 15.36 13.81
N ARG A 37 -5.89 14.89 13.96
CA ARG A 37 -6.33 14.20 15.18
C ARG A 37 -5.55 12.89 15.27
N GLU A 38 -4.46 12.91 16.02
CA GLU A 38 -3.76 11.72 16.50
C GLU A 38 -4.75 10.82 17.25
N TYR A 39 -5.04 9.66 16.69
CA TYR A 39 -5.56 8.55 17.47
C TYR A 39 -4.37 7.98 18.26
N GLU A 40 -4.22 8.39 19.51
CA GLU A 40 -3.36 7.68 20.46
C GLU A 40 -3.88 6.25 20.63
N VAL A 41 -3.20 5.30 19.98
CA VAL A 41 -3.30 3.89 20.34
C VAL A 41 -2.48 3.74 21.62
N HIS A 42 -3.17 3.67 22.76
CA HIS A 42 -2.54 3.38 24.04
C HIS A 42 -1.76 2.07 23.93
N ASP A 43 -0.43 2.16 24.03
CA ASP A 43 0.46 1.01 24.00
C ASP A 43 0.17 0.10 25.20
N LEU A 44 -0.39 -1.08 24.92
CA LEU A 44 -0.80 -2.09 25.91
C LEU A 44 0.36 -3.00 26.34
N ARG A 45 1.61 -2.67 25.97
CA ARG A 45 2.76 -3.57 26.16
C ARG A 45 3.45 -3.48 27.53
N ASP A 46 3.18 -2.44 28.34
CA ASP A 46 3.83 -2.27 29.66
C ASP A 46 3.06 -2.83 30.87
N ARG A 47 1.90 -3.49 30.68
CA ARG A 47 1.13 -4.09 31.81
C ARG A 47 1.20 -5.61 31.93
N LEU A 48 2.03 -6.29 31.14
CA LEU A 48 2.13 -7.75 31.13
C LEU A 48 3.22 -8.35 32.05
N LYS A 49 3.61 -7.64 33.12
CA LYS A 49 4.26 -8.27 34.28
C LYS A 49 3.22 -8.50 35.40
N SER A 50 2.82 -9.77 35.52
CA SER A 50 2.30 -10.45 36.73
C SER A 50 1.48 -9.64 37.74
N SER A 51 0.20 -9.96 37.89
CA SER A 51 -0.26 -10.82 39.01
C SER A 51 -1.79 -10.98 38.92
N ARG A 52 -2.35 -11.94 39.64
CA ARG A 52 -3.80 -12.17 39.77
C ARG A 52 -4.60 -10.90 40.14
N GLY A 53 -3.97 -9.86 40.71
CA GLY A 53 -4.60 -8.60 41.10
C GLY A 53 -5.23 -7.81 39.94
N SER A 54 -4.55 -7.68 38.78
CA SER A 54 -5.08 -6.85 37.68
C SER A 54 -6.33 -7.42 37.00
N ARG A 55 -6.58 -8.73 37.16
CA ARG A 55 -7.77 -9.42 36.64
C ARG A 55 -8.99 -9.14 37.52
N PHE A 56 -8.78 -9.08 38.83
CA PHE A 56 -9.80 -8.62 39.76
C PHE A 56 -10.03 -7.13 39.55
N ASP A 57 -9.01 -6.29 39.37
CA ASP A 57 -9.20 -4.85 39.08
C ASP A 57 -10.00 -4.57 37.80
N LEU A 58 -9.87 -5.39 36.75
CA LEU A 58 -10.68 -5.26 35.52
C LEU A 58 -12.13 -5.70 35.73
N ILE A 59 -12.34 -6.80 36.45
CA ILE A 59 -13.66 -7.29 36.86
C ILE A 59 -14.29 -6.31 37.87
N GLU A 60 -13.50 -5.66 38.72
CA GLU A 60 -13.87 -4.69 39.74
C GLU A 60 -14.17 -3.31 39.15
N ASN A 61 -13.45 -2.92 38.09
CA ASN A 61 -13.80 -1.76 37.25
C ASN A 61 -15.06 -2.03 36.39
N GLU A 62 -15.31 -3.29 35.99
CA GLU A 62 -16.57 -3.67 35.35
C GLU A 62 -17.75 -3.80 36.34
N LEU A 63 -17.53 -4.32 37.55
CA LEU A 63 -18.52 -4.45 38.63
C LEU A 63 -18.73 -3.14 39.42
N GLY A 64 -17.83 -2.17 39.29
CA GLY A 64 -17.98 -0.81 39.80
C GLY A 64 -17.80 -0.64 41.31
N LEU A 65 -16.76 -1.22 41.91
CA LEU A 65 -16.45 -1.01 43.34
C LEU A 65 -15.63 0.26 43.64
N ASN A 66 -15.41 1.16 42.68
CA ASN A 66 -14.82 2.48 42.95
C ASN A 66 -15.92 3.51 43.31
N PRO A 67 -16.00 3.99 44.57
CA PRO A 67 -16.97 5.01 44.95
C PRO A 67 -16.48 6.40 44.50
N TRP A 68 -17.33 7.11 43.75
CA TRP A 68 -17.51 8.57 43.81
C TRP A 68 -16.27 9.50 43.74
N SER A 69 -15.21 9.18 43.00
CA SER A 69 -14.05 10.10 42.93
C SER A 69 -14.04 11.09 41.76
N ASN A 70 -15.07 11.15 40.89
CA ASN A 70 -15.08 12.13 39.79
C ASN A 70 -16.49 12.55 39.30
N LEU A 71 -17.40 12.87 40.22
CA LEU A 71 -18.63 13.60 39.86
C LEU A 71 -18.39 15.11 39.97
N SER A 72 -17.91 15.75 38.89
CA SER A 72 -17.90 17.22 38.84
C SER A 72 -19.35 17.72 38.70
N ARG A 73 -19.75 18.66 39.57
CA ARG A 73 -21.08 19.32 39.55
C ARG A 73 -21.43 19.94 38.19
N HIS A 74 -20.43 20.20 37.36
CA HIS A 74 -20.58 20.72 36.00
C HIS A 74 -21.13 19.69 34.99
N SER A 75 -20.88 18.39 35.18
CA SER A 75 -21.45 17.31 34.33
C SER A 75 -22.92 16.99 34.67
N LEU A 76 -23.30 17.18 35.94
CA LEU A 76 -24.69 17.05 36.41
C LEU A 76 -25.59 18.08 35.74
N LEU A 77 -25.15 19.34 35.68
CA LEU A 77 -25.94 20.43 35.10
C LEU A 77 -26.08 20.31 33.57
N HIS A 78 -25.10 19.78 32.85
CA HIS A 78 -25.20 19.62 31.38
C HIS A 78 -26.01 18.38 30.97
N GLY A 79 -25.96 17.29 31.76
CA GLY A 79 -26.83 16.13 31.58
C GLY A 79 -28.31 16.43 31.89
N ILE A 80 -28.57 17.31 32.86
CA ILE A 80 -29.91 17.78 33.22
C ILE A 80 -30.37 18.93 32.28
N ARG A 81 -29.47 19.75 31.71
CA ARG A 81 -29.85 20.75 30.68
C ARG A 81 -30.19 20.11 29.33
N GLY A 82 -29.53 19.00 28.96
CA GLY A 82 -29.89 18.19 27.80
C GLY A 82 -31.23 17.46 27.93
N TRP A 83 -31.82 17.46 29.12
CA TRP A 83 -33.15 16.89 29.42
C TRP A 83 -34.31 17.81 28.98
N TYR A 84 -34.05 19.12 28.80
CA TYR A 84 -35.11 20.12 28.57
C TYR A 84 -35.21 20.64 27.13
N PHE A 85 -34.27 20.29 26.23
CA PHE A 85 -34.26 20.80 24.86
C PHE A 85 -33.89 19.70 23.85
N ASN A 86 -34.82 18.80 23.54
CA ASN A 86 -35.02 18.26 22.18
C ASN A 86 -36.22 17.29 22.14
N ALA A 87 -37.02 17.41 21.09
CA ALA A 87 -38.36 16.83 20.95
C ALA A 87 -38.43 15.30 20.73
N ASP A 88 -37.33 14.55 20.89
CA ASP A 88 -37.33 13.08 20.85
C ASP A 88 -36.36 12.52 21.90
N PHE A 89 -36.86 12.32 23.12
CA PHE A 89 -36.10 11.81 24.26
C PHE A 89 -35.73 10.33 24.05
N ILE A 90 -34.55 10.04 23.51
CA ILE A 90 -34.09 8.67 23.24
C ILE A 90 -32.65 8.49 23.75
N ILE A 91 -32.46 7.43 24.53
CA ILE A 91 -31.21 7.09 25.20
C ILE A 91 -30.40 6.18 24.28
N HIS A 92 -29.20 6.61 23.92
CA HIS A 92 -28.24 5.76 23.23
C HIS A 92 -27.68 4.68 24.19
N PRO A 93 -27.59 3.40 23.79
CA PRO A 93 -27.13 2.32 24.66
C PRO A 93 -25.68 2.47 25.15
N ASP A 94 -24.85 3.23 24.44
CA ASP A 94 -23.46 3.50 24.85
C ASP A 94 -23.29 4.69 25.79
N ASN A 95 -24.39 5.35 26.17
CA ASN A 95 -24.34 6.45 27.13
C ASN A 95 -23.79 5.96 28.50
N ARG A 96 -22.84 6.71 29.07
CA ARG A 96 -22.20 6.37 30.36
C ARG A 96 -23.23 6.20 31.47
N TRP A 97 -24.22 7.08 31.55
CA TRP A 97 -25.29 7.02 32.56
C TRP A 97 -26.14 5.75 32.43
N TYR A 98 -26.51 5.38 31.21
CA TYR A 98 -27.28 4.16 30.98
C TYR A 98 -26.47 2.89 31.26
N ARG A 99 -25.16 2.89 30.97
CA ARG A 99 -24.27 1.78 31.36
C ARG A 99 -24.21 1.62 32.88
N THR A 100 -24.06 2.72 33.63
CA THR A 100 -24.07 2.69 35.10
C THR A 100 -25.42 2.23 35.65
N TRP A 101 -26.53 2.75 35.11
CA TRP A 101 -27.88 2.29 35.45
C TRP A 101 -28.05 0.78 35.20
N LYS A 102 -27.60 0.30 34.05
CA LYS A 102 -27.66 -1.12 33.69
C LYS A 102 -26.83 -2.00 34.65
N LYS A 103 -25.68 -1.51 35.14
CA LYS A 103 -24.88 -2.20 36.17
C LYS A 103 -25.59 -2.20 37.52
N PHE A 104 -26.19 -1.08 37.92
CA PHE A 104 -27.00 -0.97 39.13
C PHE A 104 -28.18 -1.96 39.12
N ILE A 105 -28.93 -2.02 38.01
CA ILE A 105 -30.01 -2.99 37.82
C ILE A 105 -29.50 -4.43 37.79
N LEU A 106 -28.32 -4.69 37.22
CA LEU A 106 -27.70 -6.01 37.24
C LEU A 106 -27.38 -6.47 38.68
N LEU A 107 -26.77 -5.60 39.50
CA LEU A 107 -26.46 -5.90 40.89
C LEU A 107 -27.75 -6.25 41.65
N TRP A 108 -28.80 -5.47 41.43
CA TRP A 108 -30.09 -5.72 42.04
C TRP A 108 -30.78 -6.99 41.54
N ALA A 109 -30.61 -7.34 40.26
CA ALA A 109 -31.10 -8.58 39.69
C ALA A 109 -30.38 -9.79 40.30
N VAL A 110 -29.06 -9.73 40.51
CA VAL A 110 -28.30 -10.78 41.20
C VAL A 110 -28.81 -10.97 42.63
N TYR A 111 -28.94 -9.88 43.39
CA TYR A 111 -29.47 -9.93 44.75
C TYR A 111 -30.88 -10.51 44.79
N SER A 112 -31.80 -9.98 43.98
CA SER A 112 -33.20 -10.40 43.97
C SER A 112 -33.39 -11.84 43.50
N SER A 113 -32.68 -12.28 42.47
CA SER A 113 -32.78 -13.66 41.99
C SER A 113 -32.23 -14.66 43.01
N PHE A 114 -31.16 -14.32 43.73
CA PHE A 114 -30.64 -15.15 44.82
C PHE A 114 -31.58 -15.12 46.05
N PHE A 115 -32.17 -13.98 46.37
CA PHE A 115 -33.02 -13.86 47.55
C PHE A 115 -34.40 -14.50 47.39
N THR A 116 -34.98 -14.53 46.18
CA THR A 116 -36.35 -15.04 45.94
C THR A 116 -36.57 -16.49 46.40
N PRO A 117 -35.69 -17.48 46.11
CA PRO A 117 -35.84 -18.83 46.64
C PRO A 117 -35.77 -18.89 48.17
N MET A 118 -34.89 -18.09 48.76
CA MET A 118 -34.73 -18.00 50.21
C MET A 118 -35.97 -17.37 50.88
N GLU A 119 -36.50 -16.30 50.30
CA GLU A 119 -37.76 -15.66 50.68
C GLU A 119 -38.90 -16.68 50.66
N PHE A 120 -39.05 -17.42 49.56
CA PHE A 120 -40.09 -18.43 49.41
C PHE A 120 -39.97 -19.58 50.41
N GLY A 121 -38.74 -20.06 50.67
CA GLY A 121 -38.50 -21.23 51.50
C GLY A 121 -38.47 -20.96 53.01
N PHE A 122 -37.76 -19.92 53.45
CA PHE A 122 -37.48 -19.68 54.87
C PHE A 122 -38.43 -18.68 55.53
N PHE A 123 -39.11 -17.81 54.76
CA PHE A 123 -39.92 -16.74 55.31
C PHE A 123 -41.41 -16.94 54.96
N ARG A 124 -42.30 -16.84 55.97
CA ARG A 124 -43.77 -16.75 55.79
C ARG A 124 -44.29 -15.31 55.94
N GLY A 125 -43.38 -14.36 55.81
CA GLY A 125 -43.55 -12.92 55.99
C GLY A 125 -42.17 -12.31 56.21
N LEU A 126 -41.84 -11.27 55.45
CA LEU A 126 -40.54 -10.61 55.53
C LEU A 126 -40.39 -9.80 56.84
N PRO A 127 -39.23 -9.86 57.51
CA PRO A 127 -38.85 -8.89 58.53
C PRO A 127 -38.84 -7.46 57.95
N GLU A 128 -39.15 -6.45 58.78
CA GLU A 128 -39.34 -5.06 58.33
C GLU A 128 -38.16 -4.53 57.48
N ASN A 129 -36.92 -4.80 57.88
CA ASN A 129 -35.72 -4.34 57.16
C ASN A 129 -35.59 -4.97 55.76
N LEU A 130 -35.90 -6.26 55.63
CA LEU A 130 -35.84 -6.96 54.34
C LEU A 130 -37.02 -6.58 53.44
N PHE A 131 -38.17 -6.28 54.04
CA PHE A 131 -39.34 -5.78 53.33
C PHE A 131 -39.07 -4.41 52.68
N ILE A 132 -38.48 -3.46 53.41
CA ILE A 132 -38.10 -2.15 52.86
C ILE A 132 -37.12 -2.33 51.70
N LEU A 133 -36.14 -3.23 51.86
CA LEU A 133 -35.16 -3.51 50.82
C LEU A 133 -35.82 -4.07 49.55
N ASP A 134 -36.74 -5.03 49.67
CA ASP A 134 -37.47 -5.56 48.51
C ASP A 134 -38.30 -4.48 47.78
N VAL A 135 -38.99 -3.61 48.53
CA VAL A 135 -39.75 -2.48 47.95
C VAL A 135 -38.86 -1.52 47.16
N VAL A 136 -37.69 -1.15 47.70
CA VAL A 136 -36.70 -0.32 46.98
C VAL A 136 -36.30 -0.97 45.66
N GLY A 137 -36.11 -2.30 45.69
CA GLY A 137 -35.82 -3.09 44.51
C GLY A 137 -36.89 -3.08 43.45
N GLN A 138 -38.15 -3.27 43.86
CA GLN A 138 -39.30 -3.24 42.96
C GLN A 138 -39.44 -1.86 42.28
N ILE A 139 -39.22 -0.77 43.02
CA ILE A 139 -39.21 0.59 42.47
C ILE A 139 -38.09 0.73 41.43
N ALA A 140 -36.88 0.24 41.72
CA ALA A 140 -35.76 0.30 40.77
C ALA A 140 -36.06 -0.42 39.45
N PHE A 141 -36.65 -1.63 39.49
CA PHE A 141 -37.05 -2.34 38.28
C PHE A 141 -38.21 -1.68 37.54
N LEU A 142 -39.17 -1.08 38.26
CA LEU A 142 -40.25 -0.31 37.64
C LEU A 142 -39.69 0.89 36.85
N VAL A 143 -38.71 1.60 37.41
CA VAL A 143 -37.99 2.66 36.69
C VAL A 143 -37.25 2.09 35.49
N ASP A 144 -36.65 0.90 35.58
CA ASP A 144 -35.97 0.26 34.45
C ASP A 144 -36.93 -0.10 33.29
N ILE A 145 -38.15 -0.53 33.58
CA ILE A 145 -39.20 -0.75 32.57
C ILE A 145 -39.48 0.55 31.80
N ILE A 146 -39.62 1.67 32.53
CA ILE A 146 -39.85 2.98 31.91
C ILE A 146 -38.65 3.38 31.03
N VAL A 147 -37.43 3.23 31.54
CA VAL A 147 -36.19 3.53 30.79
C VAL A 147 -36.10 2.71 29.50
N GLN A 148 -36.49 1.43 29.52
CA GLN A 148 -36.41 0.55 28.34
C GLN A 148 -37.26 1.02 27.15
N PHE A 149 -38.35 1.75 27.36
CA PHE A 149 -39.14 2.37 26.27
C PHE A 149 -38.39 3.48 25.52
N PHE A 150 -37.32 4.00 26.10
CA PHE A 150 -36.52 5.10 25.55
C PHE A 150 -35.15 4.65 25.04
N VAL A 151 -34.77 3.37 25.17
CA VAL A 151 -33.44 2.91 24.78
C VAL A 151 -33.43 2.48 23.31
N ALA A 152 -32.55 3.08 22.52
CA ALA A 152 -32.33 2.68 21.13
C ALA A 152 -31.71 1.27 21.06
N TYR A 153 -32.07 0.50 20.02
CA TYR A 153 -31.54 -0.85 19.81
C TYR A 153 -30.89 -0.98 18.43
N ARG A 154 -29.99 -1.94 18.31
CA ARG A 154 -29.37 -2.31 17.03
C ARG A 154 -30.23 -3.38 16.35
N ASP A 155 -30.67 -3.09 15.14
CA ASP A 155 -31.42 -4.06 14.34
C ASP A 155 -30.52 -5.21 13.88
N SER A 156 -31.03 -6.45 13.89
CA SER A 156 -30.23 -7.64 13.57
C SER A 156 -30.01 -7.84 12.08
N GLN A 157 -30.89 -7.31 11.23
CA GLN A 157 -30.77 -7.42 9.78
C GLN A 157 -29.94 -6.29 9.18
N THR A 158 -30.26 -5.04 9.54
CA THR A 158 -29.58 -3.87 8.97
C THR A 158 -28.32 -3.46 9.75
N TYR A 159 -28.13 -3.98 10.97
CA TYR A 159 -27.06 -3.59 11.90
C TYR A 159 -27.03 -2.10 12.24
N ARG A 160 -28.07 -1.34 11.85
CA ARG A 160 -28.21 0.10 12.13
C ARG A 160 -28.88 0.30 13.48
N MET A 161 -28.57 1.44 14.09
CA MET A 161 -29.24 1.89 15.32
C MET A 161 -30.61 2.46 14.98
N VAL A 162 -31.65 1.90 15.61
CA VAL A 162 -33.04 2.33 15.42
C VAL A 162 -33.43 3.27 16.56
N TYR A 163 -33.73 4.53 16.20
CA TYR A 163 -34.18 5.58 17.11
C TYR A 163 -35.68 5.86 16.99
N LYS A 164 -36.46 5.06 16.28
CA LYS A 164 -37.90 5.33 16.16
C LYS A 164 -38.64 4.81 17.40
N ARG A 165 -39.31 5.70 18.14
CA ARG A 165 -39.97 5.37 19.42
C ARG A 165 -41.05 4.30 19.29
N THR A 166 -41.84 4.33 18.22
CA THR A 166 -42.91 3.33 18.01
C THR A 166 -42.36 1.92 17.79
N SER A 167 -41.25 1.77 17.06
CA SER A 167 -40.60 0.47 16.90
C SER A 167 -39.94 -0.03 18.17
N ILE A 168 -39.35 0.86 18.98
CA ILE A 168 -38.76 0.51 20.30
C ILE A 168 -39.87 -0.02 21.22
N ALA A 169 -40.96 0.72 21.35
CA ALA A 169 -42.09 0.34 22.21
C ALA A 169 -42.73 -0.98 21.75
N LEU A 170 -43.01 -1.14 20.45
CA LEU A 170 -43.64 -2.34 19.92
C LEU A 170 -42.75 -3.58 20.07
N ARG A 171 -41.43 -3.42 19.91
CA ARG A 171 -40.46 -4.48 20.18
C ARG A 171 -40.48 -4.89 21.65
N TYR A 172 -40.46 -3.93 22.56
CA TYR A 172 -40.42 -4.22 23.99
C TYR A 172 -41.73 -4.86 24.49
N LEU A 173 -42.88 -4.33 24.04
CA LEU A 173 -44.21 -4.84 24.34
C LEU A 173 -44.40 -6.30 23.90
N LYS A 174 -43.89 -6.66 22.72
CA LYS A 174 -43.97 -8.04 22.20
C LYS A 174 -42.98 -9.02 22.84
N ALA A 175 -41.87 -8.52 23.39
CA ALA A 175 -40.76 -9.37 23.83
C ALA A 175 -40.86 -9.75 25.32
N SER A 176 -40.71 -8.78 26.23
CA SER A 176 -40.52 -9.06 27.66
C SER A 176 -41.37 -8.21 28.60
N PHE A 177 -42.09 -7.20 28.09
CA PHE A 177 -42.83 -6.24 28.92
C PHE A 177 -43.78 -6.90 29.93
N ILE A 178 -44.57 -7.89 29.52
CA ILE A 178 -45.55 -8.56 30.40
C ILE A 178 -44.84 -9.28 31.56
N LEU A 179 -43.73 -9.96 31.28
CA LEU A 179 -42.96 -10.69 32.29
C LEU A 179 -42.20 -9.74 33.21
N ASP A 180 -41.62 -8.67 32.67
CA ASP A 180 -40.98 -7.62 33.47
C ASP A 180 -42.01 -6.95 34.41
N LEU A 181 -43.23 -6.68 33.94
CA LEU A 181 -44.31 -6.07 34.72
C LEU A 181 -44.80 -7.00 35.85
N LEU A 182 -45.10 -8.27 35.53
CA LEU A 182 -45.50 -9.25 36.54
C LEU A 182 -44.39 -9.55 37.55
N GLY A 183 -43.13 -9.52 37.10
CA GLY A 183 -41.96 -9.65 37.96
C GLY A 183 -41.76 -8.46 38.90
N CYS A 184 -42.32 -7.28 38.61
CA CYS A 184 -42.26 -6.09 39.48
C CYS A 184 -43.43 -5.98 40.46
N MET A 185 -44.47 -6.81 40.34
CA MET A 185 -45.61 -6.71 41.24
C MET A 185 -45.26 -7.07 42.70
N PRO A 186 -45.84 -6.35 43.69
CA PRO A 186 -45.59 -6.58 45.11
C PRO A 186 -46.39 -7.79 45.61
N TRP A 187 -45.98 -9.00 45.22
CA TRP A 187 -46.69 -10.24 45.55
C TRP A 187 -46.82 -10.50 47.06
N ASP A 188 -45.91 -10.00 47.90
CA ASP A 188 -45.99 -10.13 49.37
C ASP A 188 -47.13 -9.31 49.98
N ILE A 189 -47.35 -8.10 49.46
CA ILE A 189 -48.47 -7.25 49.89
C ILE A 189 -49.79 -7.91 49.48
N ILE A 190 -49.83 -8.45 48.25
CA ILE A 190 -51.00 -9.17 47.72
C ILE A 190 -51.26 -10.46 48.52
N PHE A 191 -50.21 -11.21 48.88
CA PHE A 191 -50.31 -12.41 49.72
C PHE A 191 -50.86 -12.08 51.12
N LYS A 192 -50.40 -10.99 51.75
CA LYS A 192 -50.94 -10.52 53.03
C LYS A 192 -52.39 -10.07 52.91
N ALA A 193 -52.75 -9.37 51.84
CA ALA A 193 -54.10 -8.88 51.58
C ALA A 193 -55.11 -10.00 51.24
N CYS A 194 -54.68 -11.08 50.59
CA CYS A 194 -55.53 -12.20 50.17
C CYS A 194 -55.73 -13.26 51.28
N GLY A 195 -55.37 -12.95 52.53
CA GLY A 195 -55.54 -13.86 53.67
C GLY A 195 -54.50 -14.98 53.75
N ARG A 196 -53.26 -14.75 53.27
CA ARG A 196 -52.13 -15.70 53.35
C ARG A 196 -52.39 -17.06 52.67
N LYS A 197 -53.11 -17.05 51.55
CA LYS A 197 -53.33 -18.25 50.73
C LYS A 197 -52.03 -18.68 50.05
N GLU A 198 -51.68 -19.96 50.22
CA GLU A 198 -50.44 -20.54 49.68
C GLU A 198 -50.35 -20.46 48.15
N GLU A 199 -51.47 -20.49 47.44
CA GLU A 199 -51.53 -20.37 45.98
C GLU A 199 -50.91 -19.06 45.46
N VAL A 200 -51.16 -17.94 46.14
CA VAL A 200 -50.63 -16.62 45.78
C VAL A 200 -49.13 -16.55 45.98
N ARG A 201 -48.59 -17.33 46.93
CA ARG A 201 -47.16 -17.36 47.25
C ARG A 201 -46.32 -17.94 46.11
N TYR A 202 -46.86 -18.88 45.33
CA TYR A 202 -46.16 -19.41 44.15
C TYR A 202 -45.89 -18.35 43.08
N LEU A 203 -46.66 -17.25 43.04
CA LEU A 203 -46.43 -16.15 42.10
C LEU A 203 -45.12 -15.39 42.36
N LEU A 204 -44.51 -15.53 43.55
CA LEU A 204 -43.18 -15.00 43.85
C LEU A 204 -42.11 -15.52 42.89
N TRP A 205 -42.25 -16.76 42.40
CA TRP A 205 -41.31 -17.37 41.45
C TRP A 205 -41.24 -16.61 40.11
N ILE A 206 -42.23 -15.80 39.76
CA ILE A 206 -42.20 -14.93 38.56
C ILE A 206 -41.03 -13.93 38.66
N ARG A 207 -40.64 -13.50 39.87
CA ARG A 207 -39.47 -12.62 40.08
C ARG A 207 -38.17 -13.22 39.54
N LEU A 208 -38.07 -14.55 39.42
CA LEU A 208 -36.89 -15.19 38.83
C LEU A 208 -36.65 -14.84 37.37
N TYR A 209 -37.65 -14.31 36.66
CA TYR A 209 -37.44 -13.78 35.30
C TYR A 209 -36.31 -12.73 35.25
N ARG A 210 -36.03 -12.03 36.35
CA ARG A 210 -34.92 -11.08 36.50
C ARG A 210 -33.54 -11.70 36.25
N VAL A 211 -33.39 -13.03 36.39
CA VAL A 211 -32.12 -13.76 36.11
C VAL A 211 -31.68 -13.61 34.65
N THR A 212 -32.61 -13.34 33.74
CA THR A 212 -32.32 -13.07 32.32
C THR A 212 -31.28 -11.95 32.16
N ARG A 213 -31.32 -10.92 33.03
CA ARG A 213 -30.36 -9.80 33.05
C ARG A 213 -28.93 -10.28 33.36
N VAL A 214 -28.78 -11.27 34.23
CA VAL A 214 -27.50 -11.92 34.56
C VAL A 214 -27.02 -12.78 33.39
N THR A 215 -27.91 -13.54 32.75
CA THR A 215 -27.52 -14.32 31.56
C THR A 215 -27.06 -13.44 30.40
N ASP A 216 -27.71 -12.29 30.19
CA ASP A 216 -27.33 -11.32 29.17
C ASP A 216 -26.06 -10.54 29.54
N PHE A 217 -25.71 -10.47 30.81
CA PHE A 217 -24.39 -10.00 31.23
C PHE A 217 -23.31 -10.99 30.81
N PHE A 218 -23.45 -12.29 31.14
CA PHE A 218 -22.48 -13.31 30.73
C PHE A 218 -22.35 -13.44 29.21
N LYS A 219 -23.46 -13.35 28.45
CA LYS A 219 -23.42 -13.34 26.97
C LYS A 219 -22.62 -12.16 26.40
N ARG A 220 -22.60 -11.02 27.09
CA ARG A 220 -21.80 -9.86 26.68
C ARG A 220 -20.35 -10.01 27.10
N LEU A 221 -20.11 -10.52 28.30
CA LEU A 221 -18.78 -10.81 28.83
C LEU A 221 -18.04 -11.83 27.94
N GLU A 222 -18.74 -12.87 27.49
CA GLU A 222 -18.20 -13.89 26.56
C GLU A 222 -17.81 -13.32 25.19
N LYS A 223 -18.41 -12.21 24.77
CA LYS A 223 -18.12 -11.54 23.49
C LYS A 223 -17.06 -10.44 23.61
N ASP A 224 -16.70 -10.05 24.84
CA ASP A 224 -15.70 -9.01 25.05
C ASP A 224 -14.30 -9.60 24.88
N ILE A 225 -13.56 -9.06 23.90
CA ILE A 225 -12.21 -9.51 23.53
C ILE A 225 -11.20 -9.23 24.67
N ARG A 226 -11.50 -8.27 25.56
CA ARG A 226 -10.61 -7.90 26.67
C ARG A 226 -10.57 -8.94 27.79
N ILE A 227 -11.54 -9.85 27.83
CA ILE A 227 -11.70 -10.83 28.90
C ILE A 227 -11.46 -12.22 28.33
N ASN A 228 -10.77 -13.06 29.11
CA ASN A 228 -10.53 -14.44 28.70
C ASN A 228 -11.86 -15.22 28.63
N TYR A 229 -12.16 -15.71 27.44
CA TYR A 229 -13.34 -16.53 27.15
C TYR A 229 -13.44 -17.77 28.05
N ILE A 230 -12.32 -18.49 28.24
CA ILE A 230 -12.28 -19.74 29.01
C ILE A 230 -12.66 -19.48 30.47
N THR A 231 -12.04 -18.48 31.08
CA THR A 231 -12.31 -18.09 32.48
C THR A 231 -13.76 -17.65 32.67
N THR A 232 -14.28 -16.85 31.73
CA THR A 232 -15.68 -16.39 31.76
C THR A 232 -16.67 -17.55 31.72
N ARG A 233 -16.42 -18.54 30.85
CA ARG A 233 -17.30 -19.72 30.73
C ARG A 233 -17.25 -20.61 31.97
N ILE A 234 -16.07 -20.81 32.58
CA ILE A 234 -15.95 -21.56 33.84
C ILE A 234 -16.72 -20.85 34.97
N ILE A 235 -16.54 -19.54 35.13
CA ILE A 235 -17.26 -18.76 36.16
C ILE A 235 -18.77 -18.86 35.96
N LYS A 236 -19.25 -18.72 34.72
CA LYS A 236 -20.68 -18.86 34.41
C LYS A 236 -21.25 -20.22 34.81
N LEU A 237 -20.54 -21.29 34.50
CA LEU A 237 -20.96 -22.66 34.83
C LEU A 237 -21.01 -22.89 36.33
N LEU A 238 -19.99 -22.43 37.06
CA LEU A 238 -19.96 -22.47 38.52
C LEU A 238 -21.09 -21.66 39.15
N VAL A 239 -21.40 -20.46 38.62
CA VAL A 239 -22.53 -19.64 39.11
C VAL A 239 -23.88 -20.35 38.89
N VAL A 240 -24.06 -21.03 37.76
CA VAL A 240 -25.30 -21.80 37.50
C VAL A 240 -25.44 -22.96 38.47
N GLU A 241 -24.37 -23.70 38.71
CA GLU A 241 -24.34 -24.83 39.66
C GLU A 241 -24.64 -24.39 41.11
N LEU A 242 -23.99 -23.32 41.58
CA LEU A 242 -24.25 -22.74 42.90
C LEU A 242 -25.69 -22.21 43.03
N TYR A 243 -26.25 -21.67 41.95
CA TYR A 243 -27.62 -21.17 41.96
C TYR A 243 -28.66 -22.31 42.02
N CYS A 244 -28.43 -23.39 41.27
CA CYS A 244 -29.28 -24.58 41.30
C CYS A 244 -29.27 -25.27 42.67
N THR A 245 -28.09 -25.42 43.29
CA THR A 245 -27.96 -25.99 44.65
C THR A 245 -28.62 -25.12 45.72
N HIS A 246 -28.41 -23.81 45.68
CA HIS A 246 -29.07 -22.88 46.57
C HIS A 246 -30.60 -22.97 46.47
N THR A 247 -31.12 -23.01 45.24
CA THR A 247 -32.57 -23.11 45.00
C THR A 247 -33.12 -24.44 45.52
N ALA A 248 -32.42 -25.56 45.28
CA ALA A 248 -32.81 -26.87 45.79
C ALA A 248 -32.80 -26.91 47.32
N ALA A 249 -31.78 -26.34 47.98
CA ALA A 249 -31.71 -26.22 49.44
C ALA A 249 -32.92 -25.47 50.02
N CYS A 250 -33.33 -24.38 49.39
CA CYS A 250 -34.51 -23.62 49.81
C CYS A 250 -35.81 -24.41 49.64
N ILE A 251 -35.92 -25.21 48.56
CA ILE A 251 -37.08 -26.08 48.34
C ILE A 251 -37.11 -27.25 49.34
N PHE A 252 -35.95 -27.85 49.67
CA PHE A 252 -35.87 -28.88 50.71
C PHE A 252 -36.35 -28.37 52.07
N TYR A 253 -35.93 -27.17 52.46
CA TYR A 253 -36.41 -26.55 53.68
C TYR A 253 -37.91 -26.24 53.60
N TYR A 254 -38.37 -25.67 52.48
CA TYR A 254 -39.77 -25.38 52.24
C TYR A 254 -40.65 -26.62 52.46
N LEU A 255 -40.31 -27.75 51.83
CA LEU A 255 -41.06 -29.01 51.95
C LEU A 255 -41.17 -29.48 53.40
N ALA A 256 -40.10 -29.37 54.19
CA ALA A 256 -40.13 -29.70 55.62
C ALA A 256 -41.09 -28.80 56.41
N THR A 257 -41.16 -27.50 56.10
CA THR A 257 -42.07 -26.57 56.80
C THR A 257 -43.54 -26.75 56.44
N THR A 258 -43.89 -27.38 55.30
CA THR A 258 -45.30 -27.55 54.90
C THR A 258 -46.09 -28.48 55.81
N LEU A 259 -45.42 -29.30 56.63
CA LEU A 259 -46.07 -30.16 57.62
C LEU A 259 -46.47 -29.37 58.89
N PRO A 260 -47.52 -29.80 59.60
CA PRO A 260 -47.88 -29.22 60.90
C PRO A 260 -46.82 -29.55 61.97
N GLU A 261 -46.77 -28.73 63.03
CA GLU A 261 -45.76 -28.83 64.11
C GLU A 261 -45.76 -30.18 64.83
N SER A 262 -46.92 -30.86 64.86
CA SER A 262 -47.06 -32.20 65.45
C SER A 262 -46.35 -33.31 64.66
N GLN A 263 -45.94 -33.06 63.42
CA GLN A 263 -45.33 -34.05 62.51
C GLN A 263 -43.91 -33.67 62.08
N GLU A 264 -43.24 -32.76 62.80
CA GLU A 264 -41.90 -32.28 62.42
C GLU A 264 -40.85 -33.39 62.40
N GLY A 265 -40.92 -34.36 63.31
CA GLY A 265 -40.02 -35.51 63.36
C GLY A 265 -40.08 -36.42 62.13
N TYR A 266 -41.14 -36.32 61.31
CA TYR A 266 -41.29 -37.07 60.06
C TYR A 266 -40.76 -36.25 58.86
N THR A 267 -39.68 -35.49 59.02
CA THR A 267 -39.02 -34.73 57.94
C THR A 267 -37.53 -35.00 57.93
N TRP A 268 -36.86 -34.77 56.80
CA TRP A 268 -35.40 -34.95 56.69
C TRP A 268 -34.58 -34.18 57.75
N ILE A 269 -35.07 -33.01 58.18
CA ILE A 269 -34.41 -32.17 59.19
C ILE A 269 -34.86 -32.52 60.61
N GLY A 270 -36.15 -32.81 60.82
CA GLY A 270 -36.68 -33.11 62.15
C GLY A 270 -36.29 -34.50 62.65
N SER A 271 -35.99 -35.44 61.76
CA SER A 271 -35.45 -36.76 62.11
C SER A 271 -33.94 -36.75 62.37
N LEU A 272 -33.27 -35.62 62.17
CA LEU A 272 -31.82 -35.52 62.24
C LEU A 272 -31.31 -35.53 63.69
N GLN A 273 -30.37 -36.43 63.96
CA GLN A 273 -29.62 -36.50 65.22
C GLN A 273 -28.13 -36.44 64.92
N LEU A 274 -27.47 -35.31 65.25
CA LEU A 274 -26.02 -35.15 65.15
C LEU A 274 -25.41 -35.08 66.55
N GLY A 275 -24.86 -36.20 67.03
CA GLY A 275 -24.34 -36.29 68.39
C GLY A 275 -25.43 -35.99 69.42
N ASP A 276 -25.17 -35.04 70.32
CA ASP A 276 -26.12 -34.62 71.37
C ASP A 276 -27.21 -33.65 70.87
N PHE A 277 -27.15 -33.17 69.62
CA PHE A 277 -28.11 -32.23 69.05
C PHE A 277 -29.24 -32.96 68.32
N SER A 278 -30.47 -32.82 68.82
CA SER A 278 -31.70 -33.24 68.15
C SER A 278 -32.39 -32.04 67.48
N TYR A 279 -32.77 -32.20 66.21
CA TYR A 279 -33.45 -31.17 65.41
C TYR A 279 -34.98 -31.30 65.44
N SER A 280 -35.55 -31.96 66.45
CA SER A 280 -37.00 -32.22 66.57
C SER A 280 -37.87 -30.97 66.44
N HIS A 281 -37.41 -29.82 66.96
CA HIS A 281 -38.06 -28.50 66.85
C HIS A 281 -37.23 -27.53 66.00
N PHE A 282 -36.96 -27.91 64.75
CA PHE A 282 -36.06 -27.15 63.89
C PHE A 282 -36.51 -25.71 63.59
N ARG A 283 -37.77 -25.34 63.82
CA ARG A 283 -38.30 -23.97 63.59
C ARG A 283 -37.75 -22.92 64.54
N GLU A 284 -37.40 -23.33 65.77
CA GLU A 284 -36.87 -22.44 66.82
C GLU A 284 -35.37 -22.20 66.69
N ILE A 285 -34.69 -23.04 65.91
CA ILE A 285 -33.26 -22.96 65.65
C ILE A 285 -32.95 -21.70 64.84
N ASP A 286 -31.76 -21.12 65.03
CA ASP A 286 -31.30 -19.98 64.23
C ASP A 286 -31.38 -20.24 62.72
N LEU A 287 -31.72 -19.21 61.94
CA LEU A 287 -31.92 -19.28 60.49
C LEU A 287 -30.62 -19.68 59.77
N TRP A 288 -29.47 -19.21 60.26
CA TRP A 288 -28.17 -19.56 59.71
C TRP A 288 -27.95 -21.07 59.73
N LYS A 289 -28.16 -21.71 60.89
CA LYS A 289 -27.99 -23.17 61.05
C LYS A 289 -28.92 -23.93 60.12
N ARG A 290 -30.22 -23.57 60.08
CA ARG A 290 -31.21 -24.20 59.19
C ARG A 290 -30.77 -24.12 57.72
N TYR A 291 -30.37 -22.94 57.27
CA TYR A 291 -29.92 -22.72 55.90
C TYR A 291 -28.66 -23.54 55.59
N THR A 292 -27.66 -23.54 56.48
CA THR A 292 -26.43 -24.31 56.28
C THR A 292 -26.68 -25.82 56.21
N THR A 293 -27.59 -26.35 57.02
CA THR A 293 -27.95 -27.78 56.99
C THR A 293 -28.70 -28.14 55.71
N SER A 294 -29.63 -27.29 55.25
CA SER A 294 -30.31 -27.49 53.96
C SER A 294 -29.37 -27.40 52.77
N LEU A 295 -28.42 -26.47 52.81
CA LEU A 295 -27.41 -26.30 51.77
C LEU A 295 -26.45 -27.48 51.74
N TYR A 296 -26.01 -27.96 52.91
CA TYR A 296 -25.21 -29.18 53.02
C TYR A 296 -25.93 -30.38 52.38
N PHE A 297 -27.22 -30.56 52.69
CA PHE A 297 -28.00 -31.65 52.11
C PHE A 297 -28.09 -31.58 50.57
N ALA A 298 -28.34 -30.39 50.03
CA ALA A 298 -28.39 -30.16 48.58
C ALA A 298 -27.02 -30.41 47.92
N ILE A 299 -25.93 -29.88 48.50
CA ILE A 299 -24.57 -30.05 47.95
C ILE A 299 -24.13 -31.51 47.97
N VAL A 300 -24.40 -32.25 49.05
CA VAL A 300 -24.02 -33.67 49.16
C VAL A 300 -24.75 -34.52 48.12
N THR A 301 -26.00 -34.17 47.81
CA THR A 301 -26.80 -34.84 46.78
C THR A 301 -26.33 -34.45 45.39
N MET A 302 -26.04 -33.16 45.14
CA MET A 302 -25.48 -32.65 43.88
C MET A 302 -24.09 -33.24 43.57
N ALA A 303 -23.22 -33.32 44.57
CA ALA A 303 -21.91 -33.91 44.40
C ALA A 303 -21.98 -35.45 44.26
N THR A 304 -23.19 -36.04 44.33
CA THR A 304 -23.44 -37.49 44.28
C THR A 304 -22.67 -38.28 45.35
N VAL A 305 -22.31 -37.64 46.47
CA VAL A 305 -21.53 -38.26 47.57
C VAL A 305 -22.43 -39.11 48.46
N GLY A 306 -23.59 -38.56 48.87
CA GLY A 306 -24.64 -39.30 49.59
C GLY A 306 -24.19 -39.99 50.88
N TYR A 307 -23.72 -39.24 51.88
CA TYR A 307 -23.26 -39.79 53.17
C TYR A 307 -24.32 -40.62 53.92
N GLY A 308 -25.61 -40.36 53.69
CA GLY A 308 -26.74 -41.08 54.32
C GLY A 308 -27.13 -40.56 55.71
N ASP A 309 -26.39 -39.57 56.22
CA ASP A 309 -26.68 -38.82 57.45
C ASP A 309 -27.99 -38.03 57.35
N ILE A 310 -28.29 -37.47 56.18
CA ILE A 310 -29.54 -36.81 55.86
C ILE A 310 -30.21 -37.54 54.69
N HIS A 311 -31.49 -37.88 54.85
CA HIS A 311 -32.28 -38.53 53.81
C HIS A 311 -33.75 -38.07 53.88
N ALA A 312 -34.47 -38.16 52.76
CA ALA A 312 -35.90 -37.90 52.75
C ALA A 312 -36.64 -38.93 53.59
N VAL A 313 -37.55 -38.45 54.44
CA VAL A 313 -38.43 -39.30 55.26
C VAL A 313 -39.85 -39.28 54.70
N ASN A 314 -40.28 -38.14 54.15
CA ASN A 314 -41.60 -37.96 53.55
C ASN A 314 -41.67 -38.43 52.10
N MET A 315 -42.83 -38.94 51.68
CA MET A 315 -43.12 -39.21 50.25
C MET A 315 -42.88 -37.98 49.35
N ARG A 316 -43.24 -36.78 49.81
CA ARG A 316 -43.01 -35.52 49.05
C ARG A 316 -41.53 -35.19 48.92
N GLU A 317 -40.75 -35.40 49.97
CA GLU A 317 -39.29 -35.19 49.96
C GLU A 317 -38.62 -36.24 49.06
N MET A 318 -39.03 -37.51 49.13
CA MET A 318 -38.50 -38.58 48.28
C MET A 318 -38.71 -38.27 46.79
N ILE A 319 -39.92 -37.86 46.41
CA ILE A 319 -40.22 -37.45 45.02
C ILE A 319 -39.32 -36.28 44.60
N PHE A 320 -39.17 -35.26 45.45
CA PHE A 320 -38.33 -34.12 45.11
C PHE A 320 -36.84 -34.48 45.01
N ILE A 321 -36.30 -35.33 45.90
CA ILE A 321 -34.93 -35.84 45.78
C ILE A 321 -34.74 -36.62 44.49
N MET A 322 -35.69 -37.47 44.10
CA MET A 322 -35.60 -38.21 42.84
C MET A 322 -35.52 -37.26 41.63
N ILE A 323 -36.35 -36.22 41.61
CA ILE A 323 -36.32 -35.19 40.56
C ILE A 323 -35.00 -34.42 40.59
N TYR A 324 -34.56 -34.01 41.76
CA TYR A 324 -33.33 -33.24 41.95
C TYR A 324 -32.09 -34.03 41.53
N ALA A 325 -31.97 -35.29 41.97
CA ALA A 325 -30.87 -36.18 41.58
C ALA A 325 -30.86 -36.43 40.06
N SER A 326 -32.03 -36.62 39.44
CA SER A 326 -32.13 -36.78 37.97
C SER A 326 -31.70 -35.51 37.22
N PHE A 327 -32.14 -34.35 37.69
CA PHE A 327 -31.76 -33.06 37.13
C PHE A 327 -30.26 -32.78 37.29
N ASP A 328 -29.71 -33.13 38.45
CA ASP A 328 -28.31 -32.97 38.76
C ASP A 328 -27.42 -33.85 37.89
N MET A 329 -27.79 -35.12 37.64
CA MET A 329 -27.08 -35.95 36.66
C MET A 329 -27.00 -35.31 35.27
N VAL A 330 -28.07 -34.64 34.83
CA VAL A 330 -28.09 -33.90 33.54
C VAL A 330 -27.18 -32.67 33.60
N ILE A 331 -27.20 -31.91 34.69
CA ILE A 331 -26.30 -30.76 34.89
C ILE A 331 -24.83 -31.22 34.94
N GLY A 332 -24.51 -32.27 35.68
CA GLY A 332 -23.18 -32.84 35.77
C GLY A 332 -22.65 -33.26 34.40
N ALA A 333 -23.47 -33.95 33.61
CA ALA A 333 -23.12 -34.29 32.22
C ALA A 333 -22.89 -33.05 31.35
N TYR A 334 -23.72 -32.01 31.51
CA TYR A 334 -23.54 -30.73 30.82
C TYR A 334 -22.24 -30.02 31.23
N LEU A 335 -21.90 -29.98 32.52
CA LEU A 335 -20.66 -29.39 33.03
C LEU A 335 -19.43 -30.11 32.46
N ILE A 336 -19.41 -31.44 32.52
CA ILE A 336 -18.32 -32.27 31.97
C ILE A 336 -18.17 -32.06 30.47
N GLY A 337 -19.28 -32.03 29.71
CA GLY A 337 -19.26 -31.78 28.27
C GLY A 337 -18.68 -30.41 27.91
N ASN A 338 -19.07 -29.37 28.65
CA ASN A 338 -18.55 -28.01 28.44
C ASN A 338 -17.06 -27.89 28.81
N MET A 339 -16.64 -28.50 29.92
CA MET A 339 -15.22 -28.51 30.32
C MET A 339 -14.37 -29.24 29.29
N THR A 340 -14.83 -30.40 28.83
CA THR A 340 -14.16 -31.18 27.77
C THR A 340 -14.01 -30.35 26.49
N ALA A 341 -15.09 -29.69 26.05
CA ALA A 341 -15.05 -28.85 24.85
C ALA A 341 -14.06 -27.67 24.97
N LEU A 342 -13.92 -27.08 26.17
CA LEU A 342 -12.95 -26.01 26.43
C LEU A 342 -11.49 -26.51 26.41
N ILE A 343 -11.24 -27.71 26.94
CA ILE A 343 -9.90 -28.31 26.97
C ILE A 343 -9.44 -28.69 25.56
N VAL A 344 -10.34 -29.26 24.74
CA VAL A 344 -10.05 -29.69 23.37
C VAL A 344 -9.91 -28.49 22.43
N LYS A 345 -10.82 -27.52 22.50
CA LYS A 345 -10.88 -26.40 21.55
C LYS A 345 -9.94 -25.26 21.99
N GLY A 346 -8.63 -25.49 21.93
CA GLY A 346 -7.67 -24.44 22.27
C GLY A 346 -6.19 -24.78 22.21
N SER A 347 -5.82 -26.06 22.03
CA SER A 347 -4.41 -26.44 22.06
C SER A 347 -3.72 -26.18 20.72
N LYS A 348 -3.05 -25.03 20.59
CA LYS A 348 -2.07 -24.82 19.50
C LYS A 348 -1.00 -25.91 19.50
N THR A 349 -0.62 -26.36 20.70
CA THR A 349 0.36 -27.43 20.92
C THR A 349 -0.07 -28.76 20.31
N GLU A 350 -1.37 -29.11 20.38
CA GLU A 350 -1.90 -30.33 19.77
C GLU A 350 -1.74 -30.29 18.25
N LYS A 351 -2.22 -29.23 17.59
CA LYS A 351 -2.07 -29.05 16.14
C LYS A 351 -0.61 -29.13 15.69
N TYR A 352 0.30 -28.51 16.44
CA TYR A 352 1.73 -28.61 16.18
C TYR A 352 2.25 -30.05 16.28
N ARG A 353 1.87 -30.77 17.35
CA ARG A 353 2.28 -32.17 17.55
C ARG A 353 1.72 -33.08 16.46
N ASP A 354 0.48 -32.88 16.02
CA ASP A 354 -0.12 -33.63 14.93
C ASP A 354 0.61 -33.37 13.60
N LYS A 355 0.81 -32.09 13.24
CA LYS A 355 1.56 -31.70 12.04
C LYS A 355 2.98 -32.28 12.06
N MET A 356 3.67 -32.20 13.19
CA MET A 356 5.01 -32.76 13.38
C MET A 356 5.01 -34.29 13.26
N THR A 357 3.98 -34.95 13.80
CA THR A 357 3.84 -36.41 13.71
C THR A 357 3.63 -36.86 12.28
N ASP A 358 2.80 -36.17 11.51
CA ASP A 358 2.57 -36.49 10.10
C ASP A 358 3.80 -36.21 9.23
N LEU A 359 4.53 -35.13 9.52
CA LEU A 359 5.84 -34.89 8.90
C LEU A 359 6.83 -36.00 9.25
N MET A 360 6.92 -36.43 10.51
CA MET A 360 7.79 -37.56 10.89
C MET A 360 7.41 -38.84 10.14
N LYS A 361 6.12 -39.14 9.97
CA LYS A 361 5.66 -40.28 9.15
C LYS A 361 6.10 -40.13 7.70
N TYR A 362 5.95 -38.94 7.10
CA TYR A 362 6.37 -38.65 5.74
C TYR A 362 7.88 -38.82 5.55
N MET A 363 8.69 -38.22 6.44
CA MET A 363 10.15 -38.29 6.40
C MET A 363 10.66 -39.73 6.56
N ASN A 364 10.02 -40.51 7.43
CA ASN A 364 10.37 -41.92 7.64
C ASN A 364 9.97 -42.81 6.46
N ARG A 365 8.78 -42.57 5.87
CA ARG A 365 8.31 -43.30 4.69
C ARG A 365 9.24 -43.10 3.49
N ASN A 366 9.78 -41.89 3.32
CA ASN A 366 10.66 -41.55 2.22
C ASN A 366 12.16 -41.70 2.53
N ARG A 367 12.51 -42.17 3.75
CA ARG A 367 13.90 -42.37 4.20
C ARG A 367 14.82 -41.17 3.98
N LEU A 368 14.34 -39.96 4.28
CA LEU A 368 15.14 -38.73 4.13
C LEU A 368 16.42 -38.75 4.97
N GLY A 369 17.47 -38.02 4.59
CA GLY A 369 18.71 -37.89 5.37
C GLY A 369 18.48 -37.32 6.78
N THR A 370 19.46 -37.43 7.68
CA THR A 370 19.41 -36.82 9.03
C THR A 370 19.32 -35.30 8.95
N ASP A 371 20.03 -34.71 7.99
CA ASP A 371 20.23 -33.26 7.93
C ASP A 371 18.95 -32.55 7.47
N ILE A 372 18.33 -33.07 6.40
CA ILE A 372 17.01 -32.61 5.91
C ILE A 372 15.94 -32.79 7.01
N ARG A 373 16.02 -33.88 7.79
CA ARG A 373 15.08 -34.11 8.89
C ARG A 373 15.23 -33.05 9.97
N GLU A 374 16.45 -32.72 10.38
CA GLU A 374 16.67 -31.68 11.40
C GLU A 374 16.29 -30.28 10.89
N GLN A 375 16.54 -29.96 9.62
CA GLN A 375 16.07 -28.71 8.99
C GLN A 375 14.54 -28.59 9.03
N ILE A 376 13.80 -29.62 8.56
CA ILE A 376 12.33 -29.59 8.56
C ILE A 376 11.78 -29.45 9.99
N LYS A 377 12.33 -30.21 10.95
CA LYS A 377 11.92 -30.13 12.35
C LYS A 377 12.18 -28.74 12.95
N GLY A 378 13.36 -28.19 12.67
CA GLY A 378 13.75 -26.85 13.09
C GLY A 378 12.77 -25.81 12.54
N HIS A 379 12.54 -25.81 11.24
CA HIS A 379 11.70 -24.82 10.57
C HIS A 379 10.26 -24.86 11.10
N VAL A 380 9.68 -26.04 11.26
CA VAL A 380 8.31 -26.20 11.77
C VAL A 380 8.21 -25.79 13.24
N ARG A 381 9.25 -26.04 14.04
CA ARG A 381 9.33 -25.53 15.41
C ARG A 381 9.40 -24.01 15.43
N LEU A 382 10.22 -23.40 14.57
CA LEU A 382 10.32 -21.96 14.46
C LEU A 382 8.98 -21.36 14.06
N GLN A 383 8.28 -21.93 13.08
CA GLN A 383 6.93 -21.51 12.66
C GLN A 383 5.92 -21.57 13.83
N TYR A 384 6.03 -22.57 14.70
CA TYR A 384 5.20 -22.68 15.89
C TYR A 384 5.52 -21.59 16.93
N GLU A 385 6.80 -21.33 17.18
CA GLU A 385 7.26 -20.28 18.10
C GLU A 385 6.95 -18.87 17.55
N SER A 386 6.98 -18.69 16.23
CA SER A 386 6.71 -17.44 15.51
C SER A 386 5.26 -17.26 15.06
N SER A 387 4.32 -18.14 15.46
CA SER A 387 2.90 -18.23 15.04
C SER A 387 2.01 -16.97 15.19
N TYR A 388 2.58 -15.80 15.46
CA TYR A 388 1.95 -14.48 15.36
C TYR A 388 2.15 -13.82 13.99
N THR A 389 3.10 -14.30 13.17
CA THR A 389 3.41 -13.78 11.83
C THR A 389 2.60 -14.43 10.72
N GLU A 390 1.61 -15.27 11.10
CA GLU A 390 0.85 -16.06 10.14
C GLU A 390 0.07 -15.13 9.18
N ALA A 391 0.40 -15.23 7.89
CA ALA A 391 -0.35 -14.56 6.83
C ALA A 391 -1.85 -14.85 6.93
N ALA A 392 -2.26 -16.00 7.48
CA ALA A 392 -3.66 -16.36 7.71
C ALA A 392 -4.40 -15.36 8.64
N VAL A 393 -3.74 -14.81 9.66
CA VAL A 393 -4.37 -13.82 10.56
C VAL A 393 -4.63 -12.49 9.83
N ILE A 394 -3.74 -12.14 8.90
CA ILE A 394 -3.82 -10.89 8.14
C ILE A 394 -4.67 -11.05 6.86
N GLN A 395 -4.87 -12.27 6.37
CA GLN A 395 -5.65 -12.57 5.18
C GLN A 395 -7.12 -12.16 5.30
N ASP A 396 -7.71 -12.31 6.49
CA ASP A 396 -9.10 -11.92 6.77
C ASP A 396 -9.29 -10.39 6.90
N ILE A 397 -8.19 -9.64 7.03
CA ILE A 397 -8.21 -8.18 7.15
C ILE A 397 -8.33 -7.56 5.75
N PRO A 398 -9.14 -6.48 5.58
CA PRO A 398 -9.21 -5.75 4.31
C PRO A 398 -7.84 -5.32 3.77
N ILE A 399 -7.70 -5.33 2.44
CA ILE A 399 -6.44 -5.05 1.73
C ILE A 399 -5.86 -3.68 2.11
N SER A 400 -6.69 -2.67 2.35
CA SER A 400 -6.25 -1.32 2.74
C SER A 400 -5.55 -1.28 4.10
N ILE A 401 -6.06 -2.01 5.09
CA ILE A 401 -5.45 -2.07 6.42
C ILE A 401 -4.16 -2.90 6.35
N ARG A 402 -4.17 -3.99 5.58
CA ARG A 402 -2.98 -4.81 5.33
C ARG A 402 -1.85 -4.00 4.70
N ALA A 403 -2.15 -3.20 3.67
CA ALA A 403 -1.19 -2.30 3.05
C ALA A 403 -0.58 -1.34 4.08
N LYS A 404 -1.40 -0.76 4.96
CA LYS A 404 -0.92 0.15 6.02
C LYS A 404 -0.02 -0.56 7.04
N ILE A 405 -0.34 -1.80 7.40
CA ILE A 405 0.50 -2.63 8.28
C ILE A 405 1.85 -2.90 7.61
N SER A 406 1.85 -3.36 6.36
CA SER A 406 3.09 -3.65 5.61
C SER A 406 3.95 -2.39 5.46
N GLN A 407 3.36 -1.24 5.14
CA GLN A 407 4.06 0.04 5.09
C GLN A 407 4.73 0.39 6.41
N THR A 408 4.01 0.26 7.53
CA THR A 408 4.55 0.60 8.85
C THR A 408 5.70 -0.32 9.27
N LEU A 409 5.63 -1.61 8.89
CA LEU A 409 6.61 -2.62 9.31
C LEU A 409 7.85 -2.66 8.41
N TYR A 410 7.68 -2.54 7.09
CA TYR A 410 8.73 -2.89 6.12
C TYR A 410 9.32 -1.68 5.39
N LEU A 411 8.61 -0.55 5.32
CA LEU A 411 9.12 0.65 4.63
C LEU A 411 10.51 1.10 5.15
N PRO A 412 10.78 1.16 6.49
CA PRO A 412 12.08 1.60 6.99
C PRO A 412 13.24 0.65 6.64
N CYS A 413 12.94 -0.62 6.36
CA CYS A 413 13.93 -1.59 5.92
C CYS A 413 14.22 -1.45 4.43
N ILE A 414 13.18 -1.27 3.60
CA ILE A 414 13.29 -1.23 2.14
C ILE A 414 13.89 0.10 1.66
N GLU A 415 13.60 1.22 2.31
CA GLU A 415 14.20 2.53 1.95
C GLU A 415 15.73 2.55 2.08
N LYS A 416 16.29 1.68 2.93
CA LYS A 416 17.75 1.57 3.14
C LYS A 416 18.42 0.64 2.15
N VAL A 417 17.67 -0.11 1.35
CA VAL A 417 18.22 -1.08 0.40
C VAL A 417 18.88 -0.33 -0.76
N PRO A 418 20.16 -0.62 -1.08
CA PRO A 418 20.89 0.05 -2.17
C PRO A 418 20.18 -0.04 -3.53
N LEU A 419 19.50 -1.16 -3.79
CA LEU A 419 18.76 -1.42 -5.02
C LEU A 419 17.73 -0.31 -5.36
N PHE A 420 17.11 0.29 -4.35
CA PHE A 420 16.04 1.29 -4.52
C PHE A 420 16.50 2.74 -4.33
N LYS A 421 17.81 2.98 -4.31
CA LYS A 421 18.37 4.34 -4.19
C LYS A 421 17.88 5.23 -5.35
N GLY A 422 17.32 6.39 -5.01
CA GLY A 422 16.80 7.36 -5.99
C GLY A 422 15.46 6.99 -6.65
N CYS A 423 14.81 5.90 -6.23
CA CYS A 423 13.48 5.54 -6.71
C CYS A 423 12.37 6.41 -6.08
N THR A 424 11.21 6.50 -6.74
CA THR A 424 10.06 7.23 -6.20
C THR A 424 9.46 6.55 -4.97
N SER A 425 8.85 7.33 -4.09
CA SER A 425 8.20 6.81 -2.88
C SER A 425 6.96 5.94 -3.22
N GLU A 426 6.24 6.26 -4.29
CA GLU A 426 5.10 5.48 -4.77
C GLU A 426 5.53 4.08 -5.22
N PHE A 427 6.64 3.99 -5.95
CA PHE A 427 7.21 2.71 -6.38
C PHE A 427 7.60 1.83 -5.19
N VAL A 428 8.34 2.38 -4.23
CA VAL A 428 8.76 1.65 -3.01
C VAL A 428 7.52 1.20 -2.21
N ASN A 429 6.51 2.05 -2.09
CA ASN A 429 5.26 1.70 -1.41
C ASN A 429 4.54 0.53 -2.10
N GLN A 430 4.50 0.47 -3.44
CA GLN A 430 3.89 -0.64 -4.17
C GLN A 430 4.62 -1.97 -3.97
N ILE A 431 5.95 -1.92 -3.81
CA ILE A 431 6.77 -3.08 -3.47
C ILE A 431 6.42 -3.55 -2.05
N VAL A 432 6.47 -2.63 -1.08
CA VAL A 432 6.25 -2.93 0.34
C VAL A 432 4.90 -3.62 0.61
N ILE A 433 3.84 -3.23 -0.10
CA ILE A 433 2.51 -3.82 0.05
C ILE A 433 2.47 -5.30 -0.36
N ARG A 434 3.38 -5.74 -1.25
CA ARG A 434 3.45 -7.11 -1.78
C ARG A 434 4.54 -7.96 -1.12
N LEU A 435 5.20 -7.46 -0.08
CA LEU A 435 6.21 -8.22 0.64
C LEU A 435 5.59 -9.25 1.58
N HIS A 436 6.20 -10.43 1.60
CA HIS A 436 5.88 -11.52 2.50
C HIS A 436 7.05 -11.77 3.45
N GLU A 437 6.76 -11.96 4.73
CA GLU A 437 7.80 -12.20 5.74
C GLU A 437 8.06 -13.70 5.90
N GLU A 438 9.34 -14.07 5.90
CA GLU A 438 9.79 -15.45 6.10
C GLU A 438 10.99 -15.50 7.06
N PHE A 439 11.09 -16.60 7.81
CA PHE A 439 12.17 -16.83 8.76
C PHE A 439 12.96 -18.08 8.37
N PHE A 440 14.28 -17.97 8.45
CA PHE A 440 15.21 -19.05 8.10
C PHE A 440 16.18 -19.33 9.24
N LEU A 441 16.50 -20.61 9.43
CA LEU A 441 17.40 -21.08 10.48
C LEU A 441 18.86 -21.09 10.03
N PRO A 442 19.81 -20.98 10.96
CA PRO A 442 21.23 -21.17 10.68
C PRO A 442 21.51 -22.50 9.96
N GLY A 443 22.31 -22.45 8.90
CA GLY A 443 22.71 -23.60 8.08
C GLY A 443 21.72 -23.98 6.97
N GLU A 444 20.56 -23.32 6.88
CA GLU A 444 19.65 -23.50 5.74
C GLU A 444 20.22 -22.83 4.48
N VAL A 445 20.06 -23.49 3.34
CA VAL A 445 20.40 -22.94 2.02
C VAL A 445 19.12 -22.40 1.40
N ILE A 446 19.10 -21.11 1.08
CA ILE A 446 17.90 -20.44 0.53
C ILE A 446 17.88 -20.58 -0.99
N MET A 447 19.03 -20.38 -1.62
CA MET A 447 19.21 -20.48 -3.06
C MET A 447 20.49 -21.26 -3.35
N GLU A 448 20.47 -22.09 -4.37
CA GLU A 448 21.63 -22.83 -4.85
C GLU A 448 22.13 -22.25 -6.17
N GLN A 449 23.44 -22.23 -6.35
CA GLN A 449 24.07 -21.83 -7.60
C GLN A 449 23.60 -22.69 -8.78
N GLY A 450 23.26 -22.05 -9.89
CA GLY A 450 22.81 -22.71 -11.11
C GLY A 450 21.31 -23.00 -11.19
N ASN A 451 20.56 -22.79 -10.10
CA ASN A 451 19.09 -22.89 -10.13
C ASN A 451 18.45 -21.60 -10.64
N VAL A 452 17.35 -21.71 -11.38
CA VAL A 452 16.51 -20.56 -11.76
C VAL A 452 15.63 -20.20 -10.59
N VAL A 453 15.65 -18.93 -10.17
CA VAL A 453 14.94 -18.46 -8.98
C VAL A 453 13.88 -17.43 -9.35
N ASP A 454 12.67 -17.58 -8.80
CA ASP A 454 11.52 -16.70 -9.04
C ASP A 454 11.18 -15.80 -7.83
N GLN A 455 12.09 -15.71 -6.86
CA GLN A 455 11.87 -14.99 -5.59
C GLN A 455 13.05 -14.05 -5.28
N LEU A 456 12.72 -12.80 -4.95
CA LEU A 456 13.65 -11.78 -4.49
C LEU A 456 13.56 -11.67 -2.97
N TYR A 457 14.70 -11.60 -2.30
CA TYR A 457 14.73 -11.49 -0.85
C TYR A 457 15.45 -10.22 -0.39
N PHE A 458 14.92 -9.62 0.68
CA PHE A 458 15.52 -8.49 1.39
C PHE A 458 15.83 -8.89 2.83
N VAL A 459 17.04 -8.57 3.28
CA VAL A 459 17.53 -8.93 4.62
C VAL A 459 17.10 -7.87 5.63
N CYS A 460 16.14 -8.19 6.52
CA CYS A 460 15.78 -7.30 7.62
C CYS A 460 16.68 -7.49 8.84
N HIS A 461 16.97 -8.74 9.18
CA HIS A 461 17.75 -9.12 10.36
C HIS A 461 18.47 -10.43 10.11
N GLY A 462 19.63 -10.61 10.75
CA GLY A 462 20.51 -11.75 10.56
C GLY A 462 21.56 -11.50 9.49
N VAL A 463 22.42 -12.50 9.31
CA VAL A 463 23.56 -12.48 8.40
C VAL A 463 23.53 -13.72 7.51
N LEU A 464 23.77 -13.53 6.22
CA LEU A 464 23.88 -14.61 5.24
C LEU A 464 25.23 -14.56 4.54
N GLU A 465 25.69 -15.70 4.06
CA GLU A 465 26.88 -15.82 3.23
C GLU A 465 26.49 -16.22 1.80
N GLU A 466 27.09 -15.56 0.82
CA GLU A 466 27.09 -16.00 -0.56
C GLU A 466 28.34 -16.86 -0.80
N VAL A 467 28.14 -18.11 -1.21
CA VAL A 467 29.19 -19.09 -1.48
C VAL A 467 29.20 -19.39 -2.97
N GLY A 468 30.36 -19.23 -3.60
CA GLY A 468 30.61 -19.66 -4.97
C GLY A 468 31.21 -21.06 -4.95
N ILE A 469 30.58 -21.99 -5.66
CA ILE A 469 31.11 -23.33 -5.90
C ILE A 469 31.89 -23.25 -7.21
N ALA A 470 33.21 -23.48 -7.14
CA ALA A 470 34.07 -23.55 -8.32
C ALA A 470 33.92 -24.90 -9.04
N GLU A 471 34.42 -24.99 -10.28
CA GLU A 471 34.33 -26.22 -11.11
C GLU A 471 35.02 -27.44 -10.48
N ASP A 472 35.92 -27.22 -9.51
CA ASP A 472 36.61 -28.24 -8.72
C ASP A 472 35.84 -28.69 -7.47
N GLY A 473 34.67 -28.08 -7.20
CA GLY A 473 33.84 -28.36 -6.02
C GLY A 473 34.30 -27.66 -4.74
N SER A 474 35.29 -26.76 -4.81
CA SER A 474 35.67 -25.93 -3.66
C SER A 474 34.61 -24.84 -3.39
N GLU A 475 34.29 -24.66 -2.10
CA GLU A 475 33.39 -23.61 -1.62
C GLU A 475 34.21 -22.38 -1.20
N ASP A 476 34.09 -21.29 -1.94
CA ASP A 476 34.68 -20.00 -1.60
C ASP A 476 33.58 -19.02 -1.15
N THR A 477 33.72 -18.43 0.04
CA THR A 477 32.82 -17.37 0.51
C THR A 477 33.09 -16.09 -0.28
N VAL A 478 32.10 -15.68 -1.08
CA VAL A 478 32.18 -14.52 -1.98
C VAL A 478 31.83 -13.24 -1.24
N SER A 479 30.71 -13.24 -0.50
CA SER A 479 30.22 -12.03 0.16
C SER A 479 29.41 -12.36 1.43
N LEU A 480 29.36 -11.41 2.35
CA LEU A 480 28.55 -11.50 3.56
C LEU A 480 27.41 -10.47 3.48
N LEU A 481 26.18 -10.96 3.37
CA LEU A 481 24.98 -10.13 3.28
C LEU A 481 24.56 -9.66 4.67
N GLN A 482 24.71 -8.36 4.89
CA GLN A 482 24.30 -7.66 6.10
C GLN A 482 22.85 -7.17 6.01
N PRO A 483 22.22 -6.75 7.13
CA PRO A 483 20.90 -6.14 7.10
C PRO A 483 20.81 -4.96 6.11
N ASN A 484 19.66 -4.83 5.44
CA ASN A 484 19.38 -3.93 4.32
C ASN A 484 20.00 -4.33 2.97
N SER A 485 20.57 -5.54 2.84
CA SER A 485 20.99 -6.09 1.55
C SER A 485 19.83 -6.79 0.85
N SER A 486 19.94 -6.96 -0.47
CA SER A 486 19.04 -7.78 -1.28
C SER A 486 19.82 -8.89 -1.99
N PHE A 487 19.16 -10.02 -2.27
CA PHE A 487 19.73 -11.09 -3.10
C PHE A 487 18.64 -11.78 -3.94
N GLY A 488 19.05 -12.34 -5.08
CA GLY A 488 18.16 -12.94 -6.08
C GLY A 488 17.72 -11.97 -7.19
N GLU A 489 18.12 -10.70 -7.11
CA GLU A 489 17.77 -9.68 -8.10
C GLU A 489 18.32 -9.98 -9.49
N ILE A 490 19.50 -10.60 -9.58
CA ILE A 490 20.13 -10.99 -10.85
C ILE A 490 19.27 -12.04 -11.56
N SER A 491 18.81 -13.06 -10.84
CA SER A 491 18.04 -14.14 -11.45
C SER A 491 16.69 -13.64 -11.96
N ILE A 492 16.06 -12.70 -11.25
CA ILE A 492 14.77 -12.14 -11.64
C ILE A 492 14.89 -11.12 -12.78
N LEU A 493 15.81 -10.16 -12.68
CA LEU A 493 15.93 -9.06 -13.64
C LEU A 493 16.59 -9.49 -14.95
N CYS A 494 17.59 -10.36 -14.87
CA CYS A 494 18.36 -10.81 -16.04
C CYS A 494 17.93 -12.18 -16.54
N ASN A 495 17.02 -12.88 -15.84
CA ASN A 495 16.57 -14.23 -16.19
C ASN A 495 17.74 -15.23 -16.37
N ILE A 496 18.80 -15.05 -15.58
CA ILE A 496 19.99 -15.90 -15.52
C ILE A 496 19.85 -16.82 -14.30
N PRO A 497 20.38 -18.06 -14.33
CA PRO A 497 20.49 -18.88 -13.12
C PRO A 497 21.23 -18.14 -12.01
N GLN A 498 20.88 -18.44 -10.75
CA GLN A 498 21.48 -17.82 -9.59
C GLN A 498 23.01 -18.05 -9.59
N PRO A 499 23.83 -16.99 -9.48
CA PRO A 499 25.29 -17.12 -9.61
C PRO A 499 25.97 -17.72 -8.37
N TYR A 500 25.37 -17.58 -7.20
CA TYR A 500 25.95 -17.99 -5.91
C TYR A 500 24.92 -18.72 -5.06
N THR A 501 25.41 -19.67 -4.26
CA THR A 501 24.61 -20.34 -3.23
C THR A 501 24.49 -19.41 -2.02
N VAL A 502 23.27 -19.16 -1.53
CA VAL A 502 23.03 -18.29 -0.37
C VAL A 502 22.71 -19.15 0.84
N ARG A 503 23.59 -19.12 1.84
CA ARG A 503 23.46 -19.88 3.09
C ARG A 503 23.26 -18.95 4.28
N VAL A 504 22.42 -19.39 5.21
CA VAL A 504 22.06 -18.63 6.41
C VAL A 504 23.10 -18.88 7.51
N CYS A 505 23.75 -17.84 8.01
CA CYS A 505 24.73 -17.96 9.11
C CYS A 505 24.04 -17.87 10.48
N GLU A 506 23.07 -16.97 10.61
CA GLU A 506 22.33 -16.68 11.84
C GLU A 506 20.82 -16.69 11.57
N LEU A 507 19.98 -16.75 12.61
CA LEU A 507 18.52 -16.68 12.44
C LEU A 507 18.14 -15.43 11.63
N CYS A 508 17.66 -15.64 10.41
CA CYS A 508 17.38 -14.56 9.47
C CYS A 508 15.89 -14.28 9.36
N ARG A 509 15.56 -12.99 9.36
CA ARG A 509 14.24 -12.46 9.03
C ARG A 509 14.32 -11.82 7.65
N LEU A 510 13.68 -12.44 6.67
CA LEU A 510 13.74 -12.01 5.28
C LEU A 510 12.37 -11.58 4.77
N LEU A 511 12.37 -10.63 3.83
CA LEU A 511 11.16 -10.23 3.10
C LEU A 511 11.27 -10.76 1.68
N ARG A 512 10.30 -11.59 1.31
CA ARG A 512 10.17 -12.19 -0.02
C ARG A 512 9.28 -11.33 -0.90
N LEU A 513 9.70 -11.15 -2.16
CA LEU A 513 8.91 -10.59 -3.25
C LEU A 513 8.91 -11.56 -4.42
N ASP A 514 7.73 -11.87 -4.94
CA ASP A 514 7.59 -12.81 -6.06
C ASP A 514 7.93 -12.10 -7.40
N LYS A 515 8.60 -12.82 -8.31
CA LYS A 515 8.99 -12.33 -9.66
C LYS A 515 7.83 -11.66 -10.41
N GLN A 516 6.68 -12.33 -10.51
CA GLN A 516 5.52 -11.80 -11.23
C GLN A 516 5.04 -10.47 -10.65
N SER A 517 5.02 -10.36 -9.32
CA SER A 517 4.62 -9.12 -8.64
C SER A 517 5.62 -8.01 -8.93
N PHE A 518 6.92 -8.32 -8.93
CA PHE A 518 7.95 -7.34 -9.20
C PHE A 518 7.96 -6.88 -10.66
N THR A 519 7.89 -7.80 -11.62
CA THR A 519 7.81 -7.48 -13.06
C THR A 519 6.59 -6.61 -13.37
N ASN A 520 5.42 -6.94 -12.80
CA ASN A 520 4.22 -6.11 -12.98
C ASN A 520 4.40 -4.68 -12.43
N ILE A 521 5.17 -4.49 -11.35
CA ILE A 521 5.46 -3.15 -10.81
C ILE A 521 6.45 -2.42 -11.73
N LEU A 522 7.50 -3.10 -12.21
CA LEU A 522 8.49 -2.51 -13.13
C LEU A 522 7.86 -2.07 -14.45
N ASP A 523 6.89 -2.84 -14.97
CA ASP A 523 6.14 -2.49 -16.19
C ASP A 523 5.34 -1.19 -16.04
N ILE A 524 4.85 -0.90 -14.83
CA ILE A 524 4.12 0.33 -14.52
C ILE A 524 5.09 1.50 -14.26
N TYR A 525 6.17 1.25 -13.53
CA TYR A 525 7.15 2.25 -13.09
C TYR A 525 8.48 2.11 -13.83
N PHE A 526 8.44 2.28 -15.16
CA PHE A 526 9.60 2.05 -16.03
C PHE A 526 10.84 2.90 -15.65
N SER A 527 10.67 4.19 -15.36
CA SER A 527 11.77 5.08 -14.96
C SER A 527 12.51 4.60 -13.72
N ASP A 528 11.77 4.15 -12.71
CA ASP A 528 12.35 3.59 -11.50
C ASP A 528 12.95 2.20 -11.75
N GLY A 529 12.37 1.41 -12.65
CA GLY A 529 12.98 0.15 -13.12
C GLY A 529 14.37 0.36 -13.74
N ARG A 530 14.56 1.41 -14.54
CA ARG A 530 15.89 1.78 -15.08
C ARG A 530 16.87 2.16 -13.97
N LYS A 531 16.42 2.90 -12.96
CA LYS A 531 17.26 3.22 -11.79
C LYS A 531 17.66 1.98 -11.01
N VAL A 532 16.73 1.04 -10.82
CA VAL A 532 17.00 -0.26 -10.18
C VAL A 532 18.08 -1.03 -10.93
N LEU A 533 18.00 -1.07 -12.27
CA LEU A 533 19.01 -1.71 -13.11
C LEU A 533 20.39 -1.01 -13.05
N ASN A 534 20.41 0.32 -13.02
CA ASN A 534 21.66 1.07 -12.84
C ASN A 534 22.26 0.85 -11.44
N ASN A 535 21.44 0.84 -10.40
CA ASN A 535 21.87 0.55 -9.03
C ASN A 535 22.43 -0.88 -8.91
N LEU A 536 21.90 -1.83 -9.69
CA LEU A 536 22.41 -3.20 -9.76
C LEU A 536 23.82 -3.24 -10.37
N LEU A 537 24.10 -2.43 -11.39
CA LEU A 537 25.43 -2.30 -12.00
C LEU A 537 26.43 -1.65 -11.04
N GLU A 538 26.07 -0.53 -10.40
CA GLU A 538 26.93 0.21 -9.48
C GLU A 538 27.28 -0.58 -8.21
N GLY A 539 26.34 -1.38 -7.69
CA GLY A 539 26.51 -2.10 -6.43
C GLY A 539 27.45 -3.31 -6.48
N LYS A 540 27.84 -3.78 -7.67
CA LYS A 540 28.55 -5.07 -7.85
C LYS A 540 29.91 -4.96 -8.55
N GLU A 541 30.55 -3.79 -8.54
CA GLU A 541 31.90 -3.55 -9.10
C GLU A 541 33.02 -4.47 -8.55
N SER A 542 32.77 -5.27 -7.52
CA SER A 542 33.83 -5.93 -6.76
C SER A 542 34.13 -7.40 -7.11
N PHE A 543 33.35 -8.10 -7.95
CA PHE A 543 33.61 -9.54 -8.19
C PHE A 543 33.42 -9.99 -9.65
N ARG A 544 34.33 -10.85 -10.12
CA ARG A 544 34.48 -11.44 -11.47
C ARG A 544 33.18 -11.39 -12.31
N GLY A 545 33.08 -10.46 -13.28
CA GLY A 545 31.80 -10.28 -13.95
C GLY A 545 31.75 -9.57 -15.30
N LYS A 546 32.79 -9.53 -16.14
CA LYS A 546 32.63 -8.98 -17.51
C LYS A 546 31.47 -9.63 -18.28
N GLN A 547 31.24 -10.92 -18.06
CA GLN A 547 30.13 -11.67 -18.64
C GLN A 547 28.78 -11.21 -18.06
N LEU A 548 28.66 -11.11 -16.73
CA LEU A 548 27.43 -10.70 -16.06
C LEU A 548 27.08 -9.23 -16.36
N GLU A 549 28.07 -8.35 -16.36
CA GLU A 549 27.93 -6.94 -16.77
C GLU A 549 27.48 -6.84 -18.23
N SER A 550 28.02 -7.69 -19.13
CA SER A 550 27.56 -7.76 -20.51
C SER A 550 26.13 -8.29 -20.65
N ASP A 551 25.73 -9.27 -19.82
CA ASP A 551 24.38 -9.84 -19.84
C ASP A 551 23.35 -8.86 -19.26
N ILE A 552 23.70 -8.14 -18.19
CA ILE A 552 22.89 -7.06 -17.62
C ILE A 552 22.74 -5.94 -18.65
N SER A 553 23.85 -5.53 -19.28
CA SER A 553 23.83 -4.51 -20.35
C SER A 553 22.99 -4.94 -21.54
N PHE A 554 23.03 -6.23 -21.91
CA PHE A 554 22.19 -6.79 -22.96
C PHE A 554 20.70 -6.72 -22.59
N HIS A 555 20.34 -7.03 -21.33
CA HIS A 555 18.96 -6.96 -20.86
C HIS A 555 18.45 -5.52 -20.76
N ILE A 556 19.28 -4.58 -20.31
CA ILE A 556 18.99 -3.15 -20.36
C ILE A 556 18.75 -2.72 -21.81
N GLY A 557 19.64 -3.10 -22.74
CA GLY A 557 19.47 -2.82 -24.16
C GLY A 557 18.18 -3.41 -24.75
N LYS A 558 17.81 -4.62 -24.34
CA LYS A 558 16.54 -5.25 -24.76
C LYS A 558 15.32 -4.48 -24.24
N GLN A 559 15.30 -4.08 -22.97
CA GLN A 559 14.19 -3.27 -22.42
C GLN A 559 14.11 -1.89 -23.07
N GLU A 560 15.25 -1.25 -23.33
CA GLU A 560 15.31 0.01 -24.07
C GLU A 560 14.76 -0.17 -25.50
N ALA A 561 15.06 -1.29 -26.17
CA ALA A 561 14.53 -1.59 -27.50
C ALA A 561 13.01 -1.87 -27.47
N GLU A 562 12.49 -2.60 -26.48
CA GLU A 562 11.06 -2.84 -26.31
C GLU A 562 10.30 -1.53 -26.04
N LEU A 563 10.88 -0.64 -25.25
CA LEU A 563 10.32 0.68 -24.97
C LEU A 563 10.33 1.57 -26.22
N ALA A 564 11.44 1.60 -26.96
CA ALA A 564 11.52 2.30 -28.24
C ALA A 564 10.46 1.78 -29.21
N LEU A 565 10.24 0.47 -29.25
CA LEU A 565 9.19 -0.14 -30.06
C LEU A 565 7.78 0.30 -29.60
N LYS A 566 7.51 0.39 -28.30
CA LYS A 566 6.25 0.93 -27.76
C LYS A 566 6.03 2.41 -28.09
N VAL A 567 7.09 3.23 -28.06
CA VAL A 567 7.04 4.63 -28.47
C VAL A 567 6.75 4.74 -29.97
N ASN A 568 7.47 3.97 -30.79
CA ASN A 568 7.29 3.92 -32.24
C ASN A 568 5.88 3.44 -32.62
N SER A 569 5.36 2.39 -31.97
CA SER A 569 4.01 1.90 -32.22
C SER A 569 2.94 2.92 -31.80
N SER A 570 3.12 3.60 -30.67
CA SER A 570 2.21 4.67 -30.23
C SER A 570 2.18 5.83 -31.24
N ALA A 571 3.35 6.23 -31.76
CA ALA A 571 3.47 7.26 -32.79
C ALA A 571 2.84 6.81 -34.12
N PHE A 572 2.98 5.54 -34.50
CA PHE A 572 2.41 4.98 -35.73
C PHE A 572 0.88 4.83 -35.67
N HIS A 573 0.32 4.49 -34.50
CA HIS A 573 -1.13 4.33 -34.31
C HIS A 573 -1.86 5.64 -33.99
N GLY A 574 -1.13 6.70 -33.64
CA GLY A 574 -1.74 8.00 -33.35
C GLY A 574 -2.17 8.19 -31.90
N ASP A 575 -1.66 7.37 -30.96
CA ASP A 575 -2.02 7.47 -29.54
C ASP A 575 -1.13 8.48 -28.79
N LEU A 576 -1.59 9.74 -28.76
CA LEU A 576 -0.91 10.82 -28.06
C LEU A 576 -0.87 10.62 -26.53
N HIS A 577 -1.90 9.98 -25.94
CA HIS A 577 -1.96 9.80 -24.49
C HIS A 577 -0.93 8.76 -24.04
N GLN A 578 -0.87 7.63 -24.74
CA GLN A 578 0.12 6.59 -24.49
C GLN A 578 1.54 7.11 -24.74
N LEU A 579 1.76 7.85 -25.84
CA LEU A 579 3.07 8.44 -26.15
C LEU A 579 3.54 9.42 -25.06
N LYS A 580 2.67 10.33 -24.61
CA LYS A 580 2.96 11.25 -23.49
C LYS A 580 3.29 10.51 -22.20
N SER A 581 2.54 9.44 -21.91
CA SER A 581 2.78 8.63 -20.72
C SER A 581 4.14 7.93 -20.77
N LEU A 582 4.51 7.38 -21.93
CA LEU A 582 5.79 6.68 -22.13
C LEU A 582 6.99 7.63 -22.01
N ILE A 583 6.92 8.80 -22.65
CA ILE A 583 8.01 9.80 -22.58
C ILE A 583 8.13 10.36 -21.16
N ARG A 584 7.02 10.68 -20.48
CA ARG A 584 7.05 11.07 -19.05
C ARG A 584 7.59 9.97 -18.14
N ALA A 585 7.40 8.70 -18.52
CA ALA A 585 7.96 7.56 -17.81
C ALA A 585 9.46 7.33 -18.13
N GLY A 586 10.10 8.21 -18.91
CA GLY A 586 11.54 8.18 -19.18
C GLY A 586 11.93 7.48 -20.48
N ALA A 587 11.00 7.26 -21.42
CA ALA A 587 11.33 6.73 -22.73
C ALA A 587 12.06 7.76 -23.59
N ASP A 588 13.15 7.34 -24.23
CA ASP A 588 13.93 8.19 -25.13
C ASP A 588 13.22 8.32 -26.49
N PRO A 589 12.76 9.53 -26.87
CA PRO A 589 12.04 9.74 -28.12
C PRO A 589 12.97 9.75 -29.35
N ASN A 590 14.29 9.69 -29.18
CA ASN A 590 15.26 9.66 -30.29
C ASN A 590 15.57 8.25 -30.79
N LYS A 591 15.14 7.20 -30.08
CA LYS A 591 15.43 5.81 -30.49
C LYS A 591 14.64 5.43 -31.73
N THR A 592 15.34 4.92 -32.73
CA THR A 592 14.79 4.55 -34.03
C THR A 592 14.35 3.08 -34.07
N ASP A 593 13.49 2.74 -35.02
CA ASP A 593 13.16 1.35 -35.35
C ASP A 593 14.30 0.64 -36.13
N TYR A 594 14.07 -0.61 -36.55
CA TYR A 594 15.02 -1.40 -37.34
C TYR A 594 15.37 -0.77 -38.70
N ASP A 595 14.50 0.06 -39.27
CA ASP A 595 14.70 0.77 -40.53
C ASP A 595 15.39 2.13 -40.32
N GLY A 596 15.76 2.47 -39.07
CA GLY A 596 16.34 3.77 -38.71
C GLY A 596 15.29 4.88 -38.63
N ARG A 597 13.99 4.56 -38.68
CA ARG A 597 12.92 5.57 -38.58
C ARG A 597 12.71 5.96 -37.12
N SER A 598 12.73 7.27 -36.86
CA SER A 598 12.35 7.83 -35.57
C SER A 598 10.83 7.86 -35.37
N PRO A 599 10.32 8.02 -34.14
CA PRO A 599 8.89 8.24 -33.90
C PRO A 599 8.31 9.39 -34.74
N LEU A 600 9.13 10.41 -35.02
CA LEU A 600 8.76 11.56 -35.85
C LEU A 600 8.56 11.18 -37.33
N HIS A 601 9.36 10.25 -37.88
CA HIS A 601 9.12 9.70 -39.22
C HIS A 601 7.76 9.02 -39.31
N LEU A 602 7.42 8.20 -38.31
CA LEU A 602 6.16 7.45 -38.29
C LEU A 602 4.95 8.39 -38.17
N ALA A 603 5.04 9.39 -37.30
CA ALA A 603 4.01 10.42 -37.14
C ALA A 603 3.84 11.26 -38.42
N ALA A 604 4.95 11.64 -39.07
CA ALA A 604 4.96 12.39 -40.31
C ALA A 604 4.37 11.59 -41.48
N SER A 605 4.72 10.31 -41.58
CA SER A 605 4.22 9.38 -42.59
C SER A 605 2.71 9.13 -42.48
N LYS A 606 2.12 9.28 -41.29
CA LYS A 606 0.66 9.13 -41.04
C LYS A 606 -0.12 10.44 -40.95
N GLY A 607 0.57 11.58 -40.93
CA GLY A 607 -0.05 12.90 -40.88
C GLY A 607 -0.54 13.34 -39.50
N TYR A 608 0.02 12.80 -38.41
CA TYR A 608 -0.38 13.15 -37.04
C TYR A 608 0.31 14.43 -36.55
N GLU A 609 -0.29 15.58 -36.86
CA GLU A 609 0.22 16.92 -36.51
C GLU A 609 0.46 17.10 -35.00
N THR A 610 -0.48 16.68 -34.15
CA THR A 610 -0.38 16.84 -32.69
C THR A 610 0.74 16.02 -32.07
N ILE A 611 1.03 14.84 -32.64
CA ILE A 611 2.12 13.97 -32.20
C ILE A 611 3.45 14.50 -32.70
N ALA A 612 3.53 14.95 -33.95
CA ALA A 612 4.72 15.57 -34.50
C ALA A 612 5.13 16.81 -33.69
N LEU A 613 4.19 17.70 -33.38
CA LEU A 613 4.40 18.86 -32.49
C LEU A 613 4.97 18.44 -31.13
N PHE A 614 4.37 17.43 -30.51
CA PHE A 614 4.80 16.96 -29.20
C PHE A 614 6.21 16.37 -29.23
N LEU A 615 6.54 15.54 -30.23
CA LEU A 615 7.88 14.95 -30.38
C LEU A 615 8.96 16.01 -30.63
N ILE A 616 8.65 17.06 -31.40
CA ILE A 616 9.58 18.18 -31.62
C ILE A 616 9.82 18.95 -30.31
N GLN A 617 8.78 19.16 -29.51
CA GLN A 617 8.91 19.80 -28.19
C GLN A 617 9.77 18.98 -27.22
N GLU A 618 9.73 17.66 -27.32
CA GLU A 618 10.57 16.75 -26.53
C GLU A 618 12.01 16.62 -27.09
N GLY A 619 12.38 17.44 -28.08
CA GLY A 619 13.76 17.59 -28.55
C GLY A 619 14.20 16.56 -29.60
N VAL A 620 13.27 15.90 -30.29
CA VAL A 620 13.61 14.99 -31.41
C VAL A 620 14.19 15.78 -32.57
N ASP A 621 15.32 15.33 -33.11
CA ASP A 621 15.94 15.96 -34.28
C ASP A 621 15.00 15.91 -35.49
N VAL A 622 14.61 17.10 -35.97
CA VAL A 622 13.68 17.29 -37.08
C VAL A 622 14.28 16.84 -38.41
N ASN A 623 15.61 16.82 -38.52
CA ASN A 623 16.35 16.42 -39.72
C ASN A 623 16.96 15.02 -39.64
N ILE A 624 16.54 14.20 -38.66
CA ILE A 624 17.02 12.83 -38.53
C ILE A 624 16.77 12.03 -39.81
N LYS A 625 17.75 11.25 -40.25
CA LYS A 625 17.65 10.42 -41.47
C LYS A 625 17.40 8.97 -41.11
N ASP A 626 16.50 8.31 -41.83
CA ASP A 626 16.38 6.85 -41.78
C ASP A 626 17.53 6.15 -42.54
N ASN A 627 17.58 4.81 -42.48
CA ASN A 627 18.61 4.02 -43.17
C ASN A 627 18.52 4.13 -44.71
N PHE A 628 17.44 4.70 -45.24
CA PHE A 628 17.23 4.96 -46.66
C PHE A 628 17.51 6.42 -47.04
N GLY A 629 17.98 7.25 -46.09
CA GLY A 629 18.26 8.66 -46.29
C GLY A 629 17.02 9.57 -46.34
N ASN A 630 15.83 9.06 -46.02
CA ASN A 630 14.62 9.87 -45.93
C ASN A 630 14.63 10.68 -44.63
N THR A 631 14.08 11.89 -44.70
CA THR A 631 13.81 12.73 -43.52
C THR A 631 12.31 12.68 -43.17
N PRO A 632 11.90 13.05 -41.94
CA PRO A 632 10.48 13.11 -41.56
C PRO A 632 9.68 14.04 -42.49
N LEU A 633 10.30 15.14 -42.95
CA LEU A 633 9.69 16.05 -43.92
C LEU A 633 9.41 15.35 -45.25
N LEU A 634 10.35 14.54 -45.75
CA LEU A 634 10.17 13.80 -47.00
C LEU A 634 9.04 12.77 -46.87
N GLU A 635 8.91 12.10 -45.74
CA GLU A 635 7.82 11.17 -45.46
C GLU A 635 6.45 11.86 -45.43
N ALA A 636 6.35 13.04 -44.81
CA ALA A 636 5.12 13.85 -44.85
C ALA A 636 4.76 14.28 -46.28
N VAL A 637 5.74 14.70 -47.08
CA VAL A 637 5.54 15.16 -48.47
C VAL A 637 5.15 14.01 -49.39
N LYS A 638 5.80 12.83 -49.26
CA LYS A 638 5.47 11.60 -50.00
C LYS A 638 4.03 11.16 -49.81
N ASN A 639 3.53 11.25 -48.58
CA ASN A 639 2.17 10.80 -48.23
C ASN A 639 1.12 11.92 -48.31
N GLY A 640 1.50 13.14 -48.73
CA GLY A 640 0.56 14.25 -48.94
C GLY A 640 0.05 14.91 -47.66
N HIS A 641 0.84 14.90 -46.59
CA HIS A 641 0.47 15.46 -45.29
C HIS A 641 0.96 16.91 -45.11
N ASP A 642 0.34 17.83 -45.84
CA ASP A 642 0.75 19.25 -45.95
C ASP A 642 0.87 20.00 -44.62
N ARG A 643 -0.05 19.72 -43.68
CA ARG A 643 -0.03 20.36 -42.35
C ARG A 643 1.20 19.97 -41.55
N VAL A 644 1.59 18.69 -41.62
CA VAL A 644 2.77 18.18 -40.93
C VAL A 644 4.05 18.65 -41.63
N ALA A 645 4.05 18.71 -42.97
CA ALA A 645 5.16 19.27 -43.73
C ALA A 645 5.40 20.75 -43.38
N SER A 646 4.32 21.56 -43.37
CA SER A 646 4.38 22.98 -43.00
C SER A 646 4.89 23.18 -41.57
N LEU A 647 4.43 22.32 -40.64
CA LEU A 647 4.90 22.31 -39.26
C LEU A 647 6.41 22.03 -39.19
N LEU A 648 6.88 20.96 -39.85
CA LEU A 648 8.30 20.57 -39.83
C LEU A 648 9.19 21.66 -40.43
N VAL A 649 8.78 22.29 -41.53
CA VAL A 649 9.51 23.42 -42.15
C VAL A 649 9.58 24.62 -41.21
N ARG A 650 8.49 24.95 -40.51
CA ARG A 650 8.47 26.04 -39.53
C ARG A 650 9.47 25.82 -38.39
N GLU A 651 9.64 24.56 -37.96
CA GLU A 651 10.58 24.17 -36.91
C GLU A 651 12.01 23.90 -37.45
N GLY A 652 12.32 24.30 -38.69
CA GLY A 652 13.68 24.27 -39.25
C GLY A 652 14.07 23.00 -40.00
N ALA A 653 13.11 22.17 -40.43
CA ALA A 653 13.39 21.05 -41.31
C ALA A 653 13.92 21.52 -42.67
N SER A 654 15.03 20.95 -43.13
CA SER A 654 15.61 21.20 -44.45
C SER A 654 15.46 19.96 -45.32
N MET A 655 14.91 20.14 -46.53
CA MET A 655 14.67 19.03 -47.46
C MET A 655 15.95 18.75 -48.27
N LYS A 656 16.93 18.07 -47.66
CA LYS A 656 18.17 17.65 -48.33
C LYS A 656 18.06 16.20 -48.78
N ILE A 657 17.63 16.00 -50.02
CA ILE A 657 17.49 14.67 -50.64
C ILE A 657 18.77 14.32 -51.41
N GLU A 658 19.28 13.11 -51.24
CA GLU A 658 20.36 12.57 -52.07
C GLU A 658 19.83 12.25 -53.47
N ASN A 659 20.53 12.68 -54.53
CA ASN A 659 20.03 12.63 -55.92
C ASN A 659 18.69 13.38 -56.14
N ALA A 660 18.50 14.52 -55.45
CA ALA A 660 17.30 15.35 -55.55
C ALA A 660 16.86 15.66 -56.99
N GLY A 661 17.80 15.87 -57.93
CA GLY A 661 17.48 16.08 -59.35
C GLY A 661 16.86 14.86 -60.02
N SER A 662 17.39 13.66 -59.79
CA SER A 662 16.80 12.40 -60.27
C SER A 662 15.41 12.16 -59.66
N PHE A 663 15.26 12.50 -58.38
CA PHE A 663 13.98 12.39 -57.67
C PHE A 663 12.91 13.32 -58.24
N LEU A 664 13.25 14.59 -58.51
CA LEU A 664 12.33 15.55 -59.13
C LEU A 664 12.00 15.14 -60.57
N CYS A 665 12.98 14.70 -61.35
CA CYS A 665 12.77 14.16 -62.70
C CYS A 665 11.82 12.95 -62.69
N THR A 666 11.95 12.05 -61.72
CA THR A 666 11.06 10.89 -61.58
C THR A 666 9.64 11.30 -61.20
N ALA A 667 9.47 12.29 -60.32
CA ALA A 667 8.15 12.84 -59.96
C ALA A 667 7.46 13.46 -61.19
N VAL A 668 8.23 14.18 -62.01
CA VAL A 668 7.76 14.75 -63.27
C VAL A 668 7.36 13.67 -64.27
N ALA A 669 8.20 12.65 -64.49
CA ALA A 669 7.91 11.54 -65.40
C ALA A 669 6.65 10.74 -65.00
N ARG A 670 6.34 10.66 -63.70
CA ARG A 670 5.11 10.02 -63.18
C ARG A 670 3.85 10.86 -63.39
N GLY A 671 3.98 12.16 -63.67
CA GLY A 671 2.85 13.07 -63.89
C GLY A 671 2.10 13.50 -62.63
N ASP A 672 2.68 13.35 -61.44
CA ASP A 672 2.04 13.70 -60.16
C ASP A 672 2.22 15.20 -59.83
N SER A 673 1.27 16.02 -60.29
CA SER A 673 1.29 17.49 -60.14
C SER A 673 1.24 17.94 -58.69
N ASP A 674 0.46 17.26 -57.85
CA ASP A 674 0.25 17.63 -56.46
C ASP A 674 1.50 17.33 -55.64
N TYR A 675 2.14 16.19 -55.90
CA TYR A 675 3.40 15.83 -55.28
C TYR A 675 4.54 16.77 -55.70
N LEU A 676 4.60 17.14 -56.98
CA LEU A 676 5.55 18.14 -57.48
C LEU A 676 5.33 19.50 -56.82
N GLN A 677 4.09 19.96 -56.70
CA GLN A 677 3.76 21.23 -56.05
C GLN A 677 4.17 21.23 -54.57
N ARG A 678 3.97 20.11 -53.85
CA ARG A 678 4.45 19.94 -52.48
C ARG A 678 5.98 19.99 -52.38
N LEU A 679 6.71 19.37 -53.30
CA LEU A 679 8.17 19.40 -53.30
C LEU A 679 8.71 20.83 -53.53
N LEU A 680 8.14 21.55 -54.49
CA LEU A 680 8.57 22.91 -54.83
C LEU A 680 8.23 23.92 -53.72
N SER A 681 7.03 23.82 -53.12
CA SER A 681 6.62 24.69 -52.01
C SER A 681 7.44 24.51 -50.73
N ASN A 682 8.03 23.32 -50.52
CA ASN A 682 8.95 23.04 -49.41
C ASN A 682 10.43 23.36 -49.74
N GLY A 683 10.70 24.16 -50.78
CA GLY A 683 12.02 24.74 -51.04
C GLY A 683 12.98 23.89 -51.87
N MET A 684 12.50 22.91 -52.66
CA MET A 684 13.35 22.23 -53.65
C MET A 684 13.66 23.14 -54.83
N ASP A 685 14.94 23.22 -55.20
CA ASP A 685 15.37 23.93 -56.39
C ASP A 685 14.90 23.17 -57.66
N PRO A 686 14.08 23.80 -58.52
CA PRO A 686 13.57 23.18 -59.73
C PRO A 686 14.66 22.94 -60.79
N ASN A 687 15.87 23.47 -60.62
CA ASN A 687 16.96 23.35 -61.58
C ASN A 687 17.94 22.19 -61.27
N LEU A 688 17.66 21.40 -60.24
CA LEU A 688 18.48 20.26 -59.86
C LEU A 688 18.52 19.21 -60.96
N LYS A 689 19.73 18.83 -61.38
CA LYS A 689 19.94 17.96 -62.53
C LYS A 689 20.02 16.48 -62.14
N ASP A 690 19.52 15.61 -63.00
CA ASP A 690 19.72 14.16 -62.89
C ASP A 690 21.14 13.73 -63.33
N TYR A 691 21.42 12.42 -63.32
CA TYR A 691 22.71 11.87 -63.75
C TYR A 691 23.05 12.17 -65.24
N ASP A 692 22.03 12.40 -66.06
CA ASP A 692 22.18 12.76 -67.47
C ASP A 692 22.24 14.29 -67.68
N TYR A 693 22.45 15.06 -66.59
CA TYR A 693 22.41 16.52 -66.55
C TYR A 693 21.07 17.12 -67.02
N ARG A 694 20.01 16.32 -67.12
CA ARG A 694 18.69 16.79 -67.47
C ARG A 694 18.09 17.50 -66.28
N SER A 695 17.57 18.70 -66.52
CA SER A 695 16.68 19.34 -65.56
C SER A 695 15.29 18.70 -65.62
N PRO A 696 14.47 18.81 -64.57
CA PRO A 696 13.11 18.28 -64.54
C PRO A 696 12.24 18.85 -65.67
N LEU A 697 12.56 20.06 -66.14
CA LEU A 697 11.91 20.69 -67.28
C LEU A 697 12.24 19.99 -68.61
N HIS A 698 13.43 19.40 -68.78
CA HIS A 698 13.75 18.55 -69.94
C HIS A 698 12.85 17.31 -69.96
N VAL A 699 12.62 16.68 -68.81
CA VAL A 699 11.76 15.50 -68.69
C VAL A 699 10.29 15.86 -68.97
N ALA A 700 9.80 16.98 -68.41
CA ALA A 700 8.46 17.47 -68.71
C ALA A 700 8.28 17.80 -70.21
N ALA A 701 9.32 18.35 -70.85
CA ALA A 701 9.34 18.68 -72.26
C ALA A 701 9.39 17.45 -73.18
N ALA A 702 10.24 16.47 -72.86
CA ALA A 702 10.37 15.22 -73.61
C ALA A 702 9.08 14.39 -73.57
N GLU A 703 8.44 14.29 -72.40
CA GLU A 703 7.18 13.54 -72.21
C GLU A 703 5.91 14.35 -72.59
N GLY A 704 6.06 15.64 -72.93
CA GLY A 704 4.94 16.50 -73.37
C GLY A 704 3.97 16.95 -72.26
N LEU A 705 4.40 16.94 -71.00
CA LEU A 705 3.59 17.21 -69.81
C LEU A 705 3.39 18.72 -69.58
N TYR A 706 2.39 19.30 -70.24
CA TYR A 706 2.07 20.74 -70.19
C TYR A 706 1.90 21.28 -68.76
N PHE A 707 1.09 20.63 -67.93
CA PHE A 707 0.80 21.10 -66.57
C PHE A 707 2.04 21.05 -65.65
N MET A 708 2.89 20.03 -65.81
CA MET A 708 4.12 19.90 -65.01
C MET A 708 5.15 20.96 -65.40
N ALA A 709 5.31 21.23 -66.71
CA ALA A 709 6.19 22.28 -67.19
C ALA A 709 5.74 23.67 -66.71
N LYS A 710 4.43 23.93 -66.67
CA LYS A 710 3.87 25.18 -66.12
C LYS A 710 4.21 25.34 -64.64
N LEU A 711 4.01 24.30 -63.82
CA LEU A 711 4.33 24.33 -62.39
C LEU A 711 5.84 24.53 -62.12
N LEU A 712 6.71 23.90 -62.91
CA LEU A 712 8.15 24.08 -62.81
C LEU A 712 8.59 25.51 -63.15
N LEU A 713 8.00 26.11 -64.19
CA LEU A 713 8.28 27.49 -64.58
C LEU A 713 7.78 28.50 -63.54
N GLU A 714 6.59 28.28 -62.97
CA GLU A 714 6.07 29.09 -61.86
C GLU A 714 6.99 29.04 -60.62
N ALA A 715 7.72 27.93 -60.44
CA ALA A 715 8.71 27.77 -59.38
C ALA A 715 10.13 28.26 -59.74
N GLY A 716 10.36 28.77 -60.95
CA GLY A 716 11.66 29.33 -61.38
C GLY A 716 12.61 28.35 -62.09
N ALA A 717 12.08 27.31 -62.76
CA ALA A 717 12.89 26.44 -63.61
C ALA A 717 13.45 27.17 -64.84
N SER A 718 14.75 27.04 -65.11
CA SER A 718 15.41 27.69 -66.23
C SER A 718 15.27 26.90 -67.53
N VAL A 719 14.81 27.60 -68.56
CA VAL A 719 14.65 27.08 -69.93
C VAL A 719 15.96 27.05 -70.73
N LEU A 720 17.04 27.61 -70.18
CA LEU A 720 18.35 27.68 -70.83
C LEU A 720 19.30 26.57 -70.38
N THR A 721 18.89 25.75 -69.41
CA THR A 721 19.70 24.62 -68.94
C THR A 721 19.96 23.64 -70.09
N LYS A 722 21.19 23.15 -70.21
CA LYS A 722 21.56 22.10 -71.16
C LYS A 722 21.75 20.76 -70.47
N ASP A 723 21.30 19.69 -71.12
CA ASP A 723 21.56 18.31 -70.74
C ASP A 723 22.94 17.80 -71.23
N ARG A 724 23.25 16.52 -71.02
CA ARG A 724 24.55 15.93 -71.45
C ARG A 724 24.75 15.91 -72.96
N TRP A 725 23.68 15.99 -73.74
CA TRP A 725 23.70 16.00 -75.21
C TRP A 725 23.71 17.42 -75.77
N GLY A 726 23.62 18.43 -74.91
CA GLY A 726 23.63 19.84 -75.27
C GLY A 726 22.25 20.38 -75.68
N ASN A 727 21.19 19.57 -75.56
CA ASN A 727 19.82 19.96 -75.84
C ASN A 727 19.30 20.85 -74.70
N THR A 728 18.44 21.80 -75.05
CA THR A 728 17.66 22.58 -74.09
C THR A 728 16.25 22.00 -73.92
N PRO A 729 15.50 22.30 -72.85
CA PRO A 729 14.13 21.80 -72.69
C PRO A 729 13.21 22.13 -73.86
N ILE A 730 13.43 23.26 -74.54
CA ILE A 730 12.67 23.63 -75.74
C ILE A 730 13.02 22.75 -76.95
N ASP A 731 14.27 22.27 -77.07
CA ASP A 731 14.67 21.36 -78.12
C ASP A 731 14.03 19.98 -77.91
N GLU A 732 13.97 19.50 -76.67
CA GLU A 732 13.21 18.29 -76.29
C GLU A 732 11.70 18.43 -76.57
N ALA A 733 11.10 19.59 -76.25
CA ALA A 733 9.68 19.84 -76.52
C ALA A 733 9.36 19.82 -78.02
N ARG A 734 10.29 20.26 -78.88
CA ARG A 734 10.16 20.21 -80.34
C ARG A 734 10.20 18.79 -80.88
N MET A 735 10.99 17.91 -80.27
CA MET A 735 11.02 16.48 -80.59
C MET A 735 9.71 15.78 -80.18
N CYS A 736 9.09 16.20 -79.07
CA CYS A 736 7.80 15.68 -78.59
C CYS A 736 6.60 16.16 -79.44
N GLY A 737 6.63 17.38 -79.98
CA GLY A 737 5.61 17.90 -80.91
C GLY A 737 4.38 18.54 -80.27
N ASN A 738 4.37 18.77 -78.95
CA ASN A 738 3.26 19.44 -78.25
C ASN A 738 3.30 20.97 -78.45
N LYS A 739 2.47 21.48 -79.37
CA LYS A 739 2.42 22.90 -79.75
C LYS A 739 2.15 23.86 -78.59
N ASN A 740 1.33 23.46 -77.61
CA ASN A 740 0.97 24.30 -76.46
C ASN A 740 2.14 24.43 -75.48
N LEU A 741 2.93 23.36 -75.31
CA LEU A 741 4.11 23.34 -74.46
C LEU A 741 5.27 24.12 -75.08
N ILE A 742 5.49 23.97 -76.38
CA ILE A 742 6.52 24.72 -77.12
C ILE A 742 6.25 26.23 -76.99
N LYS A 743 5.00 26.67 -77.19
CA LYS A 743 4.62 28.08 -77.03
C LYS A 743 4.89 28.59 -75.61
N LEU A 744 4.52 27.81 -74.60
CA LEU A 744 4.75 28.16 -73.19
C LEU A 744 6.25 28.28 -72.83
N LEU A 745 7.10 27.41 -73.39
CA LEU A 745 8.55 27.48 -73.21
C LEU A 745 9.20 28.63 -74.02
N GLU A 746 8.67 28.96 -75.20
CA GLU A 746 9.10 30.11 -76.01
C GLU A 746 8.76 31.44 -75.32
N ASP A 747 7.56 31.53 -74.76
CA ASP A 747 7.12 32.67 -73.95
C ASP A 747 8.03 32.83 -72.71
N ALA A 748 8.31 31.74 -71.98
CA ALA A 748 9.24 31.75 -70.84
C ALA A 748 10.69 32.10 -71.22
N LYS A 749 11.17 31.62 -72.38
CA LYS A 749 12.50 31.94 -72.91
C LYS A 749 12.63 33.43 -73.27
N SER A 750 11.58 34.02 -73.83
CA SER A 750 11.56 35.45 -74.13
C SER A 750 11.56 36.32 -72.86
N ALA A 751 11.01 35.80 -71.75
CA ALA A 751 11.02 36.45 -70.45
C ALA A 751 12.38 36.36 -69.71
N GLU A 752 13.16 35.29 -69.88
CA GLU A 752 14.53 35.17 -69.33
C GLU A 752 15.59 35.99 -70.11
N LEU A 753 15.28 36.49 -71.31
CA LEU A 753 16.24 37.11 -72.24
C LEU A 753 16.60 38.60 -72.05
N PRO A 754 16.08 39.41 -71.10
CA PRO A 754 16.61 40.75 -70.84
C PRO A 754 17.40 40.86 -69.53
N GLU A 755 18.54 40.17 -69.41
CA GLU A 755 19.72 40.67 -68.68
C GLU A 755 20.99 40.35 -69.51
N PHE A 756 21.84 41.36 -69.70
CA PHE A 756 22.72 41.55 -70.86
C PHE A 756 23.94 40.61 -71.03
N PRO A 757 24.53 40.55 -72.25
CA PRO A 757 25.69 39.72 -72.62
C PRO A 757 27.04 40.48 -72.71
N TYR A 758 28.11 39.67 -72.84
CA TYR A 758 29.53 39.93 -73.23
C TYR A 758 30.58 40.15 -72.12
N ILE A 759 31.49 39.18 -71.98
CA ILE A 759 32.91 39.25 -72.44
C ILE A 759 33.48 37.82 -72.40
N THR A 760 34.12 37.38 -73.49
CA THR A 760 34.94 36.17 -73.54
C THR A 760 36.41 36.54 -73.45
N GLN A 761 37.13 35.77 -72.63
CA GLN A 761 38.58 35.59 -72.54
C GLN A 761 39.43 36.72 -71.95
N GLU A 762 39.69 36.62 -70.65
CA GLU A 762 41.04 36.35 -70.13
C GLU A 762 40.92 35.80 -68.69
N PHE A 763 41.74 34.80 -68.38
CA PHE A 763 41.86 34.19 -67.05
C PHE A 763 42.25 35.26 -66.03
N THR A 764 41.36 35.56 -65.08
CA THR A 764 41.72 35.78 -63.67
C THR A 764 40.49 35.44 -62.81
N ASP A 765 40.75 34.69 -61.75
CA ASP A 765 39.77 34.21 -60.78
C ASP A 765 38.85 35.34 -60.29
N LYS A 766 37.56 35.26 -60.64
CA LYS A 766 36.53 35.95 -59.85
C LYS A 766 36.42 35.23 -58.52
N MET A 767 37.15 35.73 -57.53
CA MET A 767 37.00 35.45 -56.11
C MET A 767 35.51 35.33 -55.76
N HIS A 768 35.07 34.14 -55.42
CA HIS A 768 33.86 34.00 -54.62
C HIS A 768 34.08 34.80 -53.32
N PRO A 769 33.15 35.67 -52.90
CA PRO A 769 33.29 36.37 -51.63
C PRO A 769 33.38 35.31 -50.52
N LYS A 770 34.55 35.21 -49.89
CA LYS A 770 34.79 34.26 -48.80
C LYS A 770 34.05 34.78 -47.57
N LYS A 771 33.34 33.93 -46.84
CA LYS A 771 32.78 34.28 -45.52
C LYS A 771 33.76 33.81 -44.45
N CYS A 772 33.98 34.63 -43.42
CA CYS A 772 34.77 34.25 -42.25
C CYS A 772 33.97 34.55 -40.97
N THR A 773 34.24 33.81 -39.89
CA THR A 773 33.65 34.09 -38.58
C THR A 773 34.72 34.63 -37.66
N VAL A 774 34.59 35.86 -37.19
CA VAL A 774 35.55 36.52 -36.30
C VAL A 774 35.04 36.47 -34.86
N PHE A 775 35.82 35.86 -33.97
CA PHE A 775 35.54 35.80 -32.53
C PHE A 775 36.39 36.81 -31.76
N PRO A 776 35.87 37.43 -30.68
CA PRO A 776 36.61 38.40 -29.87
C PRO A 776 37.54 37.78 -28.80
N PHE A 777 37.82 36.47 -28.88
CA PHE A 777 38.62 35.73 -27.90
C PHE A 777 39.33 34.58 -28.59
N HIS A 778 40.54 34.21 -28.16
CA HIS A 778 41.22 33.03 -28.70
C HIS A 778 40.73 31.76 -27.97
N PRO A 779 40.71 30.55 -28.60
CA PRO A 779 40.31 29.30 -27.93
C PRO A 779 41.14 28.94 -26.68
N TRP A 780 42.32 29.53 -26.55
CA TRP A 780 43.22 29.38 -25.40
C TRP A 780 42.85 30.28 -24.20
N ASP A 781 41.92 31.22 -24.37
CA ASP A 781 41.44 32.07 -23.28
C ASP A 781 40.46 31.30 -22.36
N PRO A 782 40.47 31.59 -21.04
CA PRO A 782 39.60 30.95 -20.06
C PRO A 782 38.11 31.13 -20.38
N LYS A 783 37.31 30.09 -20.11
CA LYS A 783 35.92 29.93 -20.61
C LYS A 783 34.92 31.00 -20.15
N ASP A 784 35.26 31.81 -19.15
CA ASP A 784 34.32 32.68 -18.44
C ASP A 784 33.86 33.93 -19.24
N TYR A 785 34.45 34.21 -20.40
CA TYR A 785 34.15 35.41 -21.22
C TYR A 785 33.91 35.16 -22.72
N ARG A 786 33.45 33.96 -23.10
CA ARG A 786 33.20 33.63 -24.52
C ARG A 786 31.96 34.38 -25.04
N ARG A 787 32.18 35.42 -25.84
CA ARG A 787 31.12 36.17 -26.55
C ARG A 787 30.85 35.58 -27.93
N HIS A 788 29.67 35.79 -28.50
CA HIS A 788 29.36 35.28 -29.83
C HIS A 788 30.27 35.94 -30.90
N GLY A 789 30.73 35.16 -31.87
CA GLY A 789 31.49 35.67 -33.02
C GLY A 789 30.56 36.25 -34.09
N ILE A 790 31.10 37.13 -34.92
CA ILE A 790 30.39 37.74 -36.05
C ILE A 790 30.75 37.04 -37.35
N VAL A 791 29.79 36.89 -38.26
CA VAL A 791 30.03 36.38 -39.61
C VAL A 791 30.16 37.57 -40.55
N VAL A 792 31.30 37.71 -41.20
CA VAL A 792 31.63 38.85 -42.07
C VAL A 792 32.10 38.34 -43.44
N TRP A 793 31.69 39.05 -44.49
CA TRP A 793 32.26 38.88 -45.83
C TRP A 793 33.68 39.42 -45.83
N VAL A 794 34.63 38.61 -46.30
CA VAL A 794 36.04 39.00 -46.35
C VAL A 794 36.18 40.19 -47.33
N PRO A 795 36.59 41.39 -46.86
CA PRO A 795 36.73 42.59 -47.67
C PRO A 795 38.03 42.57 -48.49
N HIS A 796 38.34 43.68 -49.17
CA HIS A 796 39.50 43.77 -50.09
C HIS A 796 40.84 44.07 -49.38
N SER A 797 40.84 44.49 -48.10
CA SER A 797 42.07 44.67 -47.29
C SER A 797 41.92 44.09 -45.86
N ILE A 798 43.00 43.52 -45.30
CA ILE A 798 42.99 42.93 -43.95
C ILE A 798 42.69 43.99 -42.88
N GLU A 799 43.13 45.22 -43.13
CA GLU A 799 42.86 46.40 -42.29
C GLU A 799 41.37 46.74 -42.25
N GLU A 800 40.67 46.58 -43.38
CA GLU A 800 39.22 46.79 -43.45
C GLU A 800 38.44 45.68 -42.71
N LEU A 801 38.93 44.44 -42.76
CA LEU A 801 38.37 43.34 -41.96
C LEU A 801 38.55 43.59 -40.45
N ILE A 802 39.74 44.04 -40.04
CA ILE A 802 40.04 44.40 -38.64
C ILE A 802 39.12 45.54 -38.20
N ARG A 803 38.94 46.58 -39.02
CA ARG A 803 38.06 47.72 -38.70
C ARG A 803 36.61 47.29 -38.51
N ILE A 804 36.05 46.53 -39.46
CA ILE A 804 34.67 46.03 -39.38
C ILE A 804 34.49 45.14 -38.15
N ALA A 805 35.45 44.26 -37.88
CA ALA A 805 35.40 43.37 -36.72
C ALA A 805 35.51 44.15 -35.39
N ALA A 806 36.40 45.14 -35.30
CA ALA A 806 36.58 45.96 -34.11
C ALA A 806 35.35 46.83 -33.81
N GLU A 807 34.72 47.42 -34.84
CA GLU A 807 33.48 48.19 -34.68
C GLU A 807 32.31 47.33 -34.20
N GLN A 808 32.11 46.16 -34.81
CA GLN A 808 30.97 45.28 -34.51
C GLN A 808 31.13 44.50 -33.20
N LEU A 809 32.37 44.26 -32.75
CA LEU A 809 32.66 43.55 -31.50
C LEU A 809 32.98 44.51 -30.33
N GLU A 810 32.82 45.83 -30.54
CA GLU A 810 33.14 46.89 -29.57
C GLU A 810 34.57 46.79 -28.99
N PHE A 811 35.54 46.51 -29.86
CA PHE A 811 36.93 46.24 -29.49
C PHE A 811 37.76 47.54 -29.57
N SER A 812 38.21 48.08 -28.44
CA SER A 812 38.94 49.35 -28.37
C SER A 812 40.46 49.17 -28.25
N GLY A 813 41.21 49.19 -29.35
CA GLY A 813 42.68 49.19 -29.36
C GLY A 813 43.31 48.67 -30.66
N ASN A 814 44.65 48.70 -30.77
CA ASN A 814 45.35 48.04 -31.87
C ASN A 814 45.04 46.54 -31.83
N SER A 815 44.42 46.05 -32.90
CA SER A 815 43.83 44.71 -32.97
C SER A 815 44.45 43.96 -34.14
N CYS A 816 44.78 42.69 -33.94
CA CYS A 816 45.25 41.79 -34.98
C CYS A 816 44.33 40.57 -35.10
N ILE A 817 44.27 39.98 -36.29
CA ILE A 817 43.51 38.75 -36.54
C ILE A 817 44.49 37.57 -36.52
N LEU A 818 44.17 36.58 -35.69
CA LEU A 818 44.87 35.32 -35.58
C LEU A 818 44.05 34.18 -36.19
N SER A 819 44.74 33.19 -36.75
CA SER A 819 44.17 31.88 -37.05
C SER A 819 44.03 31.03 -35.78
N GLU A 820 43.42 29.86 -35.87
CA GLU A 820 43.27 28.91 -34.74
C GLU A 820 44.61 28.44 -34.15
N ASP A 821 45.68 28.46 -34.95
CA ASP A 821 47.03 28.11 -34.55
C ASP A 821 47.81 29.29 -33.93
N ALA A 822 47.13 30.41 -33.62
CA ALA A 822 47.71 31.69 -33.18
C ALA A 822 48.70 32.33 -34.17
N GLY A 823 48.59 32.00 -35.46
CA GLY A 823 49.34 32.66 -36.52
C GLY A 823 48.72 34.00 -36.91
N LYS A 824 49.52 35.08 -36.96
CA LYS A 824 49.05 36.39 -37.43
C LYS A 824 48.79 36.35 -38.94
N ILE A 825 47.56 36.66 -39.34
CA ILE A 825 47.18 36.74 -40.74
C ILE A 825 47.61 38.10 -41.30
N THR A 826 48.47 38.09 -42.31
CA THR A 826 49.03 39.29 -42.94
C THR A 826 48.35 39.64 -44.26
N ASP A 827 47.75 38.66 -44.93
CA ASP A 827 47.07 38.84 -46.21
C ASP A 827 45.71 38.11 -46.23
N ILE A 828 44.72 38.70 -46.90
CA ILE A 828 43.36 38.17 -47.04
C ILE A 828 43.32 36.87 -47.84
N ASP A 829 44.23 36.72 -48.80
CA ASP A 829 44.24 35.53 -49.65
C ASP A 829 44.48 34.25 -48.84
N MET A 830 45.10 34.37 -47.66
CA MET A 830 45.34 33.27 -46.72
C MET A 830 44.06 32.78 -46.02
N ILE A 831 42.99 33.58 -46.00
CA ILE A 831 41.71 33.23 -45.35
C ILE A 831 40.95 32.26 -46.25
N LYS A 832 40.54 31.12 -45.71
CA LYS A 832 39.68 30.12 -46.37
C LYS A 832 38.21 30.42 -46.12
N ASN A 833 37.35 29.93 -47.02
CA ASN A 833 35.90 30.11 -46.89
C ASN A 833 35.36 29.32 -45.69
N GLY A 834 34.72 30.01 -44.74
CA GLY A 834 34.20 29.45 -43.49
C GLY A 834 35.21 29.37 -42.34
N GLU A 835 36.40 29.98 -42.48
CA GLU A 835 37.44 29.95 -41.45
C GLU A 835 37.05 30.74 -40.19
N LYS A 836 37.45 30.21 -39.03
CA LYS A 836 37.30 30.85 -37.72
C LYS A 836 38.54 31.69 -37.46
N LEU A 837 38.32 32.98 -37.28
CA LEU A 837 39.34 33.98 -37.07
C LEU A 837 39.16 34.58 -35.68
N TYR A 838 40.25 35.03 -35.05
CA TYR A 838 40.24 35.49 -33.67
C TYR A 838 40.85 36.89 -33.60
N LEU A 839 40.06 37.86 -33.13
CA LEU A 839 40.50 39.23 -32.94
C LEU A 839 41.14 39.36 -31.55
N VAL A 840 42.42 39.75 -31.49
CA VAL A 840 43.19 39.87 -30.23
C VAL A 840 43.89 41.23 -30.19
N HIS A 841 44.13 41.75 -28.97
CA HIS A 841 44.93 42.95 -28.78
C HIS A 841 46.40 42.70 -29.17
N GLU A 842 46.97 43.62 -29.94
CA GLU A 842 48.38 43.58 -30.29
C GLU A 842 49.22 43.99 -29.06
N THR A 843 49.79 43.01 -28.36
CA THR A 843 50.82 43.24 -27.34
C THR A 843 52.16 43.38 -28.04
N HIS A 844 52.86 44.50 -27.80
CA HIS A 844 54.20 44.79 -28.35
C HIS A 844 55.25 43.74 -28.00
#